data_AF-A0A357IQB9-F1
#
_entry.id   AF-A0A357IQB9-F1
#
_cell.length_a   1.000
_cell.length_b   1.000
_cell.length_c   1.000
_cell.angle_alpha   90.00
_cell.angle_beta   90.00
_cell.angle_gamma   90.00
#
_symmetry.space_group_name_H-M   'P 1'
#
loop_
_entity.id
_entity.type
_entity.pdbx_description
1 polymer ?
#
loop_
_entity_poly.entity_id
_entity_poly.type
_entity_poly.pdbx_seq_one_letter_code
_entity_poly.pdbx_strand_id
1 'polypeptide(L)'
;ANAIEENPITEEDAKKDPNIIYVGPGVYDAGAFPIKDNTTVYLAGGSYVYGQFSAEGVSNVTIKGRGIVSGSIYNRRSANEYTIPVVMRKVKNLTIEDVAFFDPAGWTLHLWKCENVHVDNVKIITARSNGDGISIQSCKDVEVSGGYVRTWDDALVVKNSDLGSTSNINIHDVVVWSDLAQAMEVGYETYGPSMDGITFQDITVVHAFHKAVISLHNCDQAKITNVTYKNITVEDCQTLGDNRADGENDFLIDFTIAYNEEWSKSGEKRGAVDGVSIENVKVYQKADSVGARMRGEDESSAIKNVTIKGLEIAGHQIENEEQLGLAKNEFVQGLTFQKEEKVLGALIHLPYQNKVSGSEIEKTNNANISQEGLMVPEFAKYNGEPSFIGVKADMGGNASSSHGAGSKATTPGDDGSGSFLAPGSEASFAFDGDKATYYESGEWKNEESEFATLTYDFAQKTNVGVIRVYGDQNNPYSLVYSIQVWARKKKTDGTMSDKYTRLVTTKDYKMTPAKGNVIDINLPTADFAGIQLRFVATDTLQSPKTYRVSEVEFYPPSLTYMKSIVDSTEHNDVYPVQNVVDGETGGTSYYESKTLPALIVVDLGDVYRLSKLVLSLPPILTWSARIENIEISVSDQNLSYSASTPFSLAKEASDYLFDPQTGNRVILDMGDVACRFLKVVINSNSASGGYGGQLSEISAYGVK
;
A
#
# COMPACT_ATOMS: atom_id res chain seq x y z
N ALA A 1 -5.39 13.21 -23.90
CA ALA A 1 -3.96 13.21 -24.28
C ALA A 1 -3.35 14.49 -23.77
N ASN A 2 -2.21 14.42 -23.08
CA ASN A 2 -1.60 15.60 -22.46
C ASN A 2 -1.20 16.60 -23.55
N ALA A 3 -1.17 17.90 -23.21
CA ALA A 3 -0.48 18.92 -24.00
C ALA A 3 1.01 18.54 -24.17
N ILE A 4 1.82 19.30 -24.91
CA ILE A 4 3.27 19.10 -24.83
C ILE A 4 3.74 19.48 -23.43
N GLU A 5 4.70 18.75 -22.84
CA GLU A 5 5.23 19.12 -21.53
C GLU A 5 6.12 20.34 -21.69
N GLU A 6 5.76 21.43 -21.03
CA GLU A 6 6.55 22.66 -21.05
C GLU A 6 7.54 22.61 -19.87
N ASN A 7 8.84 22.59 -20.18
CA ASN A 7 9.94 22.55 -19.20
C ASN A 7 10.01 21.26 -18.34
N PRO A 8 10.15 20.06 -18.96
CA PRO A 8 10.41 18.84 -18.20
C PRO A 8 11.71 18.97 -17.38
N ILE A 9 11.70 18.46 -16.15
CA ILE A 9 12.91 18.41 -15.31
C ILE A 9 13.81 17.30 -15.85
N THR A 10 15.05 17.62 -16.19
CA THR A 10 16.03 16.60 -16.60
C THR A 10 16.70 15.96 -15.39
N GLU A 11 17.27 14.76 -15.57
CA GLU A 11 18.08 14.11 -14.53
C GLU A 11 19.25 15.01 -14.07
N GLU A 12 19.86 15.75 -15.01
CA GLU A 12 20.96 16.69 -14.71
C GLU A 12 20.49 17.91 -13.92
N ASP A 13 19.25 18.36 -14.09
CA ASP A 13 18.68 19.42 -13.28
C ASP A 13 18.36 18.92 -11.86
N ALA A 14 17.80 17.72 -11.76
CA ALA A 14 17.54 17.08 -10.47
C ALA A 14 18.83 16.86 -9.65
N LYS A 15 19.95 16.48 -10.28
CA LYS A 15 21.26 16.35 -9.60
C LYS A 15 21.77 17.66 -8.97
N LYS A 16 21.28 18.82 -9.42
CA LYS A 16 21.68 20.14 -8.89
C LYS A 16 20.84 20.56 -7.69
N ASP A 17 19.70 19.91 -7.43
CA ASP A 17 18.80 20.24 -6.31
C ASP A 17 18.46 18.99 -5.49
N PRO A 18 18.96 18.87 -4.25
CA PRO A 18 18.70 17.70 -3.40
C PRO A 18 17.24 17.55 -2.94
N ASN A 19 16.37 18.53 -3.23
CA ASN A 19 14.94 18.44 -2.98
C ASN A 19 14.16 17.83 -4.15
N ILE A 20 14.81 17.59 -5.29
CA ILE A 20 14.18 16.95 -6.45
C ILE A 20 14.47 15.45 -6.43
N ILE A 21 13.41 14.65 -6.32
CA ILE A 21 13.45 13.20 -6.52
C ILE A 21 13.03 12.93 -7.97
N TYR A 22 13.98 12.50 -8.79
CA TYR A 22 13.77 12.22 -10.20
C TYR A 22 13.65 10.72 -10.48
N VAL A 23 12.62 10.32 -11.24
CA VAL A 23 12.45 8.97 -11.76
C VAL A 23 12.36 9.03 -13.28
N GLY A 24 13.38 8.50 -13.96
CA GLY A 24 13.48 8.50 -15.42
C GLY A 24 12.63 7.41 -16.10
N PRO A 25 12.72 7.29 -17.44
CA PRO A 25 12.05 6.23 -18.18
C PRO A 25 12.47 4.83 -17.69
N GLY A 26 11.50 3.93 -17.49
CA GLY A 26 11.74 2.60 -16.93
C GLY A 26 10.62 2.08 -16.05
N VAL A 27 10.70 0.81 -15.66
CA VAL A 27 9.78 0.20 -14.68
C VAL A 27 10.48 0.08 -13.33
N TYR A 28 9.88 0.66 -12.28
CA TYR A 28 10.50 0.82 -10.96
C TYR A 28 9.69 0.18 -9.84
N ASP A 29 10.40 -0.42 -8.88
CA ASP A 29 9.89 -0.77 -7.56
C ASP A 29 10.42 0.28 -6.56
N ALA A 30 9.66 1.36 -6.40
CA ALA A 30 10.10 2.55 -5.69
C ALA A 30 9.77 2.55 -4.19
N GLY A 31 8.87 1.67 -3.74
CA GLY A 31 8.38 1.71 -2.36
C GLY A 31 7.72 3.05 -2.03
N ALA A 32 7.99 3.62 -0.85
CA ALA A 32 7.48 4.94 -0.50
C ALA A 32 8.51 6.04 -0.80
N PHE A 33 8.06 7.12 -1.42
CA PHE A 33 8.90 8.28 -1.69
C PHE A 33 9.21 9.04 -0.38
N PRO A 34 10.48 9.41 -0.11
CA PRO A 34 10.87 10.11 1.12
C PRO A 34 10.51 11.61 1.06
N ILE A 35 9.21 11.91 1.12
CA ILE A 35 8.69 13.28 1.04
C ILE A 35 8.91 14.02 2.36
N LYS A 36 9.53 15.19 2.26
CA LYS A 36 9.75 16.18 3.33
C LYS A 36 9.37 17.58 2.85
N ASP A 37 9.53 18.59 3.70
CA ASP A 37 9.34 19.99 3.30
C ASP A 37 10.14 20.35 2.03
N ASN A 38 9.50 21.10 1.13
CA ASN A 38 10.07 21.58 -0.14
C ASN A 38 10.41 20.49 -1.17
N THR A 39 9.93 19.25 -1.00
CA THR A 39 10.22 18.15 -1.92
C THR A 39 9.47 18.32 -3.24
N THR A 40 10.18 18.16 -4.35
CA THR A 40 9.60 17.94 -5.68
C THR A 40 9.87 16.51 -6.12
N VAL A 41 8.83 15.72 -6.38
CA VAL A 41 8.97 14.44 -7.08
C VAL A 41 8.61 14.64 -8.54
N TYR A 42 9.53 14.27 -9.42
CA TYR A 42 9.35 14.35 -10.87
C TYR A 42 9.39 12.96 -11.50
N LEU A 43 8.26 12.54 -12.07
CA LEU A 43 8.13 11.29 -12.82
C LEU A 43 8.21 11.58 -14.31
N ALA A 44 9.33 11.29 -14.95
CA ALA A 44 9.53 11.56 -16.37
C ALA A 44 8.56 10.73 -17.24
N GLY A 45 8.21 11.24 -18.42
CA GLY A 45 7.47 10.46 -19.42
C GLY A 45 8.18 9.14 -19.75
N GLY A 46 7.45 8.03 -19.70
CA GLY A 46 8.00 6.68 -19.87
C GLY A 46 8.44 6.00 -18.56
N SER A 47 8.34 6.68 -17.41
CA SER A 47 8.45 6.05 -16.10
C SER A 47 7.16 5.29 -15.75
N TYR A 48 7.30 4.08 -15.23
CA TYR A 48 6.23 3.24 -14.71
C TYR A 48 6.63 2.77 -13.32
N VAL A 49 5.94 3.28 -12.30
CA VAL A 49 6.40 3.22 -10.91
C VAL A 49 5.40 2.43 -10.07
N TYR A 50 5.89 1.39 -9.42
CA TYR A 50 5.22 0.78 -8.28
C TYR A 50 5.70 1.49 -7.01
N GLY A 51 4.89 2.40 -6.49
CA GLY A 51 5.24 3.15 -5.29
C GLY A 51 4.10 3.98 -4.70
N GLN A 52 4.39 4.64 -3.58
CA GLN A 52 3.46 5.46 -2.81
C GLN A 52 4.06 6.81 -2.45
N PHE A 53 3.26 7.87 -2.59
CA PHE A 53 3.51 9.19 -2.02
C PHE A 53 2.76 9.32 -0.70
N SER A 54 3.49 9.28 0.41
CA SER A 54 2.90 9.39 1.75
C SER A 54 3.64 10.45 2.55
N ALA A 55 2.91 11.41 3.11
CA ALA A 55 3.48 12.45 3.95
C ALA A 55 2.47 12.97 4.97
N GLU A 56 2.97 13.36 6.16
CA GLU A 56 2.17 14.02 7.18
C GLU A 56 2.85 15.29 7.69
N GLY A 57 2.11 16.41 7.74
CA GLY A 57 2.55 17.65 8.40
C GLY A 57 3.64 18.44 7.68
N VAL A 58 3.97 18.10 6.44
CA VAL A 58 4.99 18.77 5.62
C VAL A 58 4.41 19.93 4.80
N SER A 59 5.28 20.80 4.28
CA SER A 59 4.90 21.95 3.46
C SER A 59 5.66 22.05 2.14
N ASN A 60 5.04 22.67 1.13
CA ASN A 60 5.64 22.95 -0.19
C ASN A 60 6.05 21.68 -0.94
N VAL A 61 5.09 20.77 -1.16
CA VAL A 61 5.34 19.50 -1.85
C VAL A 61 4.80 19.58 -3.27
N THR A 62 5.60 19.16 -4.25
CA THR A 62 5.16 19.02 -5.66
C THR A 62 5.38 17.58 -6.12
N ILE A 63 4.37 16.98 -6.73
CA ILE A 63 4.45 15.69 -7.42
C ILE A 63 4.01 15.92 -8.85
N LYS A 64 4.92 15.82 -9.82
CA LYS A 64 4.57 16.14 -11.20
C LYS A 64 5.26 15.26 -12.24
N GLY A 65 4.80 15.40 -13.47
CA GLY A 65 5.37 14.75 -14.64
C GLY A 65 4.44 13.68 -15.21
N ARG A 66 4.91 13.02 -16.27
CA ARG A 66 4.08 12.17 -17.15
C ARG A 66 4.33 10.69 -16.96
N GLY A 67 4.87 10.33 -15.81
CA GLY A 67 4.97 8.96 -15.36
C GLY A 67 3.62 8.35 -15.00
N ILE A 68 3.63 7.03 -14.93
CA ILE A 68 2.52 6.22 -14.47
C ILE A 68 2.89 5.65 -13.10
N VAL A 69 2.00 5.81 -12.12
CA VAL A 69 2.04 5.09 -10.86
C VAL A 69 1.03 3.96 -10.92
N SER A 70 1.47 2.73 -10.63
CA SER A 70 0.63 1.55 -10.74
C SER A 70 0.54 0.82 -9.40
N GLY A 71 -0.67 0.41 -9.05
CA GLY A 71 -0.93 -0.48 -7.92
C GLY A 71 -0.99 -1.96 -8.29
N SER A 72 -0.70 -2.33 -9.54
CA SER A 72 -1.07 -3.65 -10.07
C SER A 72 -0.39 -4.83 -9.36
N ILE A 73 0.79 -4.61 -8.75
CA ILE A 73 1.53 -5.63 -8.00
C ILE A 73 1.17 -5.71 -6.51
N TYR A 74 0.43 -4.73 -5.99
CA TYR A 74 0.06 -4.71 -4.58
C TYR A 74 -1.15 -5.60 -4.34
N ASN A 75 -1.04 -6.43 -3.29
CA ASN A 75 -2.12 -7.30 -2.84
C ASN A 75 -3.23 -6.48 -2.16
N ARG A 76 -4.40 -7.09 -2.05
CA ARG A 76 -5.59 -6.50 -1.41
C ARG A 76 -6.43 -7.56 -0.68
N ARG A 77 -5.79 -8.60 -0.13
CA ARG A 77 -6.49 -9.73 0.49
C ARG A 77 -7.06 -9.36 1.85
N SER A 78 -6.50 -8.34 2.49
CA SER A 78 -6.92 -7.80 3.78
C SER A 78 -6.55 -6.31 3.88
N ALA A 79 -7.21 -5.59 4.78
CA ALA A 79 -7.06 -4.14 4.93
C ALA A 79 -5.61 -3.70 5.24
N ASN A 80 -4.82 -4.53 5.91
CA ASN A 80 -3.40 -4.30 6.20
C ASN A 80 -2.47 -4.43 4.97
N GLU A 81 -2.99 -4.89 3.82
CA GLU A 81 -2.21 -4.99 2.58
C GLU A 81 -2.45 -3.80 1.62
N TYR A 82 -3.43 -2.94 1.91
CA TYR A 82 -3.81 -1.85 1.01
C TYR A 82 -2.67 -0.85 0.82
N THR A 83 -2.29 -0.63 -0.44
CA THR A 83 -1.30 0.38 -0.82
C THR A 83 -1.99 1.46 -1.65
N ILE A 84 -2.33 2.57 -0.99
CA ILE A 84 -2.94 3.76 -1.59
C ILE A 84 -1.82 4.61 -2.23
N PRO A 85 -1.85 4.93 -3.54
CA PRO A 85 -0.76 5.65 -4.19
C PRO A 85 -0.46 7.05 -3.62
N VAL A 86 -1.47 7.81 -3.18
CA VAL A 86 -1.29 9.15 -2.61
C VAL A 86 -2.01 9.25 -1.26
N VAL A 87 -1.25 9.47 -0.19
CA VAL A 87 -1.74 9.68 1.17
C VAL A 87 -1.11 10.96 1.73
N MET A 88 -1.85 12.07 1.70
CA MET A 88 -1.38 13.37 2.15
C MET A 88 -2.18 13.80 3.37
N ARG A 89 -1.50 13.96 4.50
CA ARG A 89 -2.11 14.28 5.79
C ARG A 89 -1.57 15.61 6.31
N LYS A 90 -2.43 16.59 6.60
CA LYS A 90 -2.00 17.89 7.18
C LYS A 90 -0.90 18.60 6.36
N VAL A 91 -0.88 18.37 5.05
CA VAL A 91 0.11 18.99 4.15
C VAL A 91 -0.34 20.40 3.79
N LYS A 92 0.60 21.34 3.75
CA LYS A 92 0.34 22.72 3.30
C LYS A 92 1.07 23.02 1.99
N ASN A 93 0.41 23.67 1.03
CA ASN A 93 0.99 23.98 -0.28
C ASN A 93 1.40 22.69 -1.02
N LEU A 94 0.42 21.94 -1.48
CA LEU A 94 0.60 20.69 -2.22
C LEU A 94 0.23 20.90 -3.70
N THR A 95 1.09 20.46 -4.61
CA THR A 95 0.78 20.41 -6.05
C THR A 95 0.93 18.98 -6.56
N ILE A 96 -0.08 18.47 -7.26
CA ILE A 96 -0.03 17.19 -7.99
C ILE A 96 -0.43 17.46 -9.45
N GLU A 97 0.48 17.23 -10.40
CA GLU A 97 0.28 17.66 -11.80
C GLU A 97 0.63 16.55 -12.80
N ASP A 98 -0.21 16.36 -13.82
CA ASP A 98 0.02 15.53 -15.01
C ASP A 98 0.10 13.99 -14.83
N VAL A 99 0.35 13.50 -13.60
CA VAL A 99 0.60 12.08 -13.28
C VAL A 99 -0.61 11.18 -13.57
N ALA A 100 -0.34 9.95 -14.02
CA ALA A 100 -1.35 8.91 -14.17
C ALA A 100 -1.26 7.86 -13.04
N PHE A 101 -2.40 7.41 -12.54
CA PHE A 101 -2.55 6.41 -11.48
C PHE A 101 -3.43 5.27 -11.98
N PHE A 102 -2.88 4.05 -12.01
CA PHE A 102 -3.57 2.86 -12.51
C PHE A 102 -3.67 1.76 -11.47
N ASP A 103 -4.83 1.12 -11.41
CA ASP A 103 -5.08 -0.11 -10.67
C ASP A 103 -4.61 -0.07 -9.18
N PRO A 104 -4.95 0.99 -8.41
CA PRO A 104 -4.57 1.09 -7.01
C PRO A 104 -5.17 -0.06 -6.18
N ALA A 105 -4.45 -0.49 -5.13
CA ALA A 105 -4.92 -1.50 -4.18
C ALA A 105 -5.76 -0.88 -3.05
N GLY A 106 -6.67 0.03 -3.40
CA GLY A 106 -7.50 0.85 -2.51
C GLY A 106 -7.84 2.19 -3.16
N TRP A 107 -8.03 3.24 -2.35
CA TRP A 107 -8.22 4.62 -2.81
C TRP A 107 -7.05 5.09 -3.69
N THR A 108 -7.26 6.12 -4.49
CA THR A 108 -6.18 6.72 -5.31
C THR A 108 -5.56 7.94 -4.63
N LEU A 109 -6.31 9.04 -4.52
CA LEU A 109 -5.87 10.29 -3.89
C LEU A 109 -6.61 10.50 -2.57
N HIS A 110 -5.90 10.28 -1.47
CA HIS A 110 -6.39 10.56 -0.13
C HIS A 110 -5.77 11.86 0.41
N LEU A 111 -6.54 12.94 0.38
CA LEU A 111 -6.17 14.24 0.94
C LEU A 111 -6.91 14.45 2.25
N TRP A 112 -6.18 14.53 3.35
CA TRP A 112 -6.77 14.64 4.69
C TRP A 112 -6.20 15.83 5.45
N LYS A 113 -7.05 16.76 5.88
CA LYS A 113 -6.67 17.97 6.64
C LYS A 113 -5.60 18.84 5.96
N CYS A 114 -5.52 18.79 4.63
CA CYS A 114 -4.57 19.58 3.85
C CYS A 114 -5.08 21.01 3.62
N GLU A 115 -4.15 21.95 3.39
CA GLU A 115 -4.45 23.35 3.14
C GLU A 115 -3.68 23.86 1.91
N ASN A 116 -4.34 24.61 1.02
CA ASN A 116 -3.76 25.13 -0.22
C ASN A 116 -3.23 24.00 -1.12
N VAL A 117 -4.15 23.27 -1.76
CA VAL A 117 -3.85 22.10 -2.60
C VAL A 117 -4.28 22.35 -4.04
N HIS A 118 -3.40 22.06 -4.99
CA HIS A 118 -3.69 22.07 -6.42
C HIS A 118 -3.47 20.67 -7.01
N VAL A 119 -4.51 20.09 -7.60
CA VAL A 119 -4.45 18.86 -8.38
C VAL A 119 -4.80 19.21 -9.82
N ASP A 120 -3.86 19.06 -10.74
CA ASP A 120 -4.03 19.46 -12.15
C ASP A 120 -3.76 18.30 -13.10
N ASN A 121 -4.72 18.04 -13.99
CA ASN A 121 -4.62 17.10 -15.10
C ASN A 121 -4.16 15.70 -14.66
N VAL A 122 -4.69 15.14 -13.57
CA VAL A 122 -4.38 13.75 -13.19
C VAL A 122 -5.25 12.75 -13.95
N LYS A 123 -4.76 11.52 -14.11
CA LYS A 123 -5.50 10.45 -14.79
C LYS A 123 -5.62 9.28 -13.84
N ILE A 124 -6.83 8.89 -13.51
CA ILE A 124 -7.12 7.83 -12.55
C ILE A 124 -7.93 6.77 -13.26
N ILE A 125 -7.46 5.51 -13.20
CA ILE A 125 -8.23 4.35 -13.64
C ILE A 125 -8.16 3.29 -12.55
N THR A 126 -9.28 3.06 -11.89
CA THR A 126 -9.43 2.02 -10.86
C THR A 126 -10.49 1.01 -11.31
N ALA A 127 -10.32 -0.25 -10.89
CA ALA A 127 -11.26 -1.35 -11.20
C ALA A 127 -11.44 -2.31 -10.01
N ARG A 128 -10.86 -1.98 -8.85
CA ARG A 128 -10.89 -2.79 -7.64
C ARG A 128 -11.85 -2.14 -6.63
N SER A 129 -12.50 -2.94 -5.79
CA SER A 129 -13.33 -2.49 -4.67
C SER A 129 -12.61 -1.44 -3.82
N ASN A 130 -13.34 -0.42 -3.34
CA ASN A 130 -12.78 0.74 -2.65
C ASN A 130 -11.74 1.50 -3.51
N GLY A 131 -11.96 1.53 -4.81
CA GLY A 131 -11.12 2.21 -5.78
C GLY A 131 -11.54 3.66 -5.99
N ASP A 132 -11.61 4.46 -4.93
CA ASP A 132 -11.97 5.87 -4.99
C ASP A 132 -10.99 6.68 -5.85
N GLY A 133 -11.49 7.73 -6.49
CA GLY A 133 -10.71 8.65 -7.30
C GLY A 133 -10.02 9.70 -6.44
N ILE A 134 -10.63 10.88 -6.38
CA ILE A 134 -10.10 12.03 -5.64
C ILE A 134 -10.94 12.25 -4.39
N SER A 135 -10.38 11.90 -3.23
CA SER A 135 -11.03 12.01 -1.93
C SER A 135 -10.45 13.18 -1.12
N ILE A 136 -11.25 14.23 -0.93
CA ILE A 136 -10.90 15.44 -0.19
C ILE A 136 -11.59 15.39 1.17
N GLN A 137 -10.83 15.30 2.25
CA GLN A 137 -11.38 15.11 3.59
C GLN A 137 -10.90 16.19 4.56
N SER A 138 -11.83 16.99 5.09
CA SER A 138 -11.53 18.06 6.06
C SER A 138 -10.42 19.03 5.61
N CYS A 139 -10.37 19.33 4.31
CA CYS A 139 -9.36 20.17 3.70
C CYS A 139 -9.85 21.61 3.50
N LYS A 140 -8.92 22.53 3.29
CA LYS A 140 -9.21 23.94 3.05
C LYS A 140 -8.45 24.46 1.83
N ASP A 141 -9.10 25.27 1.00
CA ASP A 141 -8.50 25.89 -0.19
C ASP A 141 -7.93 24.81 -1.14
N VAL A 142 -8.81 24.04 -1.77
CA VAL A 142 -8.44 22.96 -2.70
C VAL A 142 -8.98 23.24 -4.09
N GLU A 143 -8.11 23.16 -5.08
CA GLU A 143 -8.43 23.25 -6.49
C GLU A 143 -8.07 21.94 -7.19
N VAL A 144 -9.04 21.33 -7.87
CA VAL A 144 -8.86 20.18 -8.75
C VAL A 144 -9.28 20.61 -10.14
N SER A 145 -8.39 20.45 -11.12
CA SER A 145 -8.63 20.91 -12.49
C SER A 145 -8.19 19.88 -13.52
N GLY A 146 -8.96 19.72 -14.60
CA GLY A 146 -8.61 18.87 -15.72
C GLY A 146 -8.59 17.36 -15.41
N GLY A 147 -8.15 16.57 -16.38
CA GLY A 147 -7.88 15.15 -16.19
C GLY A 147 -9.03 14.19 -16.52
N TYR A 148 -8.82 12.92 -16.19
CA TYR A 148 -9.76 11.83 -16.47
C TYR A 148 -9.82 10.89 -15.28
N VAL A 149 -11.01 10.71 -14.71
CA VAL A 149 -11.24 9.89 -13.52
C VAL A 149 -12.23 8.79 -13.86
N ARG A 150 -11.72 7.57 -14.01
CA ARG A 150 -12.52 6.36 -14.07
C ARG A 150 -12.37 5.56 -12.79
N THR A 151 -13.46 5.31 -12.09
CA THR A 151 -13.41 4.66 -10.78
C THR A 151 -14.40 3.53 -10.66
N TRP A 152 -13.97 2.51 -9.92
CA TRP A 152 -14.89 1.54 -9.34
C TRP A 152 -15.75 2.22 -8.28
N ASP A 153 -15.14 2.91 -7.31
CA ASP A 153 -15.83 3.58 -6.20
C ASP A 153 -16.03 5.09 -6.46
N ASP A 154 -16.21 5.91 -5.42
CA ASP A 154 -16.50 7.35 -5.53
C ASP A 154 -15.47 8.07 -6.41
N ALA A 155 -15.92 8.81 -7.44
CA ALA A 155 -15.02 9.44 -8.40
C ALA A 155 -14.44 10.77 -7.89
N LEU A 156 -15.30 11.74 -7.58
CA LEU A 156 -14.95 13.06 -7.05
C LEU A 156 -15.71 13.26 -5.74
N VAL A 157 -15.02 13.17 -4.60
CA VAL A 157 -15.70 13.12 -3.30
C VAL A 157 -15.11 14.08 -2.27
N VAL A 158 -16.02 14.78 -1.57
CA VAL A 158 -15.70 15.73 -0.51
C VAL A 158 -16.33 15.25 0.81
N LYS A 159 -15.52 15.07 1.84
CA LYS A 159 -15.89 14.46 3.13
C LYS A 159 -15.38 15.27 4.32
N ASN A 160 -15.85 14.93 5.52
CA ASN A 160 -15.21 15.32 6.78
C ASN A 160 -14.90 14.10 7.64
N SER A 161 -13.79 14.20 8.38
CA SER A 161 -13.39 13.21 9.39
C SER A 161 -12.66 13.87 10.56
N ASP A 162 -12.60 13.16 11.69
CA ASP A 162 -11.91 13.59 12.91
C ASP A 162 -12.23 15.02 13.36
N LEU A 163 -13.52 15.35 13.39
CA LEU A 163 -14.05 16.67 13.77
C LEU A 163 -13.45 17.83 12.97
N GLY A 164 -12.94 17.57 11.76
CA GLY A 164 -12.42 18.59 10.86
C GLY A 164 -13.53 19.35 10.11
N SER A 165 -13.17 20.48 9.52
CA SER A 165 -14.04 21.24 8.62
C SER A 165 -13.48 21.23 7.22
N THR A 166 -14.37 21.26 6.23
CA THR A 166 -14.00 21.45 4.83
C THR A 166 -14.47 22.81 4.35
N SER A 167 -13.64 23.57 3.65
CA SER A 167 -14.10 24.81 3.02
C SER A 167 -13.32 25.23 1.78
N ASN A 168 -13.99 25.93 0.87
CA ASN A 168 -13.38 26.47 -0.36
C ASN A 168 -12.76 25.37 -1.23
N ILE A 169 -13.62 24.51 -1.77
CA ILE A 169 -13.26 23.41 -2.66
C ILE A 169 -13.80 23.71 -4.05
N ASN A 170 -12.92 23.70 -5.05
CA ASN A 170 -13.26 23.94 -6.45
C ASN A 170 -12.75 22.78 -7.31
N ILE A 171 -13.66 22.06 -7.96
CA ILE A 171 -13.34 20.93 -8.84
C ILE A 171 -13.89 21.26 -10.23
N HIS A 172 -13.03 21.34 -11.24
CA HIS A 172 -13.46 21.72 -12.59
C HIS A 172 -12.72 21.07 -13.75
N ASP A 173 -13.32 21.12 -14.94
CA ASP A 173 -12.76 20.63 -16.20
C ASP A 173 -12.43 19.11 -16.22
N VAL A 174 -13.04 18.32 -15.33
CA VAL A 174 -12.76 16.88 -15.20
C VAL A 174 -13.70 16.04 -16.06
N VAL A 175 -13.17 15.00 -16.70
CA VAL A 175 -13.96 13.95 -17.34
C VAL A 175 -14.10 12.75 -16.42
N VAL A 176 -15.32 12.30 -16.17
CA VAL A 176 -15.65 11.25 -15.19
C VAL A 176 -16.31 10.05 -15.85
N TRP A 177 -15.89 8.85 -15.45
CA TRP A 177 -16.53 7.57 -15.70
C TRP A 177 -16.72 6.83 -14.38
N SER A 178 -17.96 6.67 -13.90
CA SER A 178 -18.23 5.89 -12.69
C SER A 178 -18.76 4.50 -13.01
N ASP A 179 -18.03 3.46 -12.56
CA ASP A 179 -18.40 2.05 -12.74
C ASP A 179 -19.39 1.56 -11.64
N LEU A 180 -19.17 1.87 -10.34
CA LEU A 180 -20.03 1.37 -9.24
C LEU A 180 -20.58 2.48 -8.31
N ALA A 181 -19.83 3.50 -7.92
CA ALA A 181 -20.29 4.46 -6.89
C ALA A 181 -20.58 5.86 -7.45
N GLN A 182 -20.44 6.91 -6.64
CA GLN A 182 -20.93 8.25 -6.96
C GLN A 182 -19.99 8.99 -7.91
N ALA A 183 -20.54 9.77 -8.84
CA ALA A 183 -19.72 10.57 -9.76
C ALA A 183 -19.22 11.87 -9.10
N MET A 184 -20.11 12.62 -8.45
CA MET A 184 -19.78 13.83 -7.70
C MET A 184 -20.53 13.81 -6.36
N GLU A 185 -19.80 13.61 -5.27
CA GLU A 185 -20.35 13.37 -3.94
C GLU A 185 -19.87 14.40 -2.92
N VAL A 186 -20.80 14.88 -2.10
CA VAL A 186 -20.52 15.55 -0.82
C VAL A 186 -21.08 14.67 0.31
N GLY A 187 -20.22 13.88 0.94
CA GLY A 187 -20.62 12.77 1.81
C GLY A 187 -19.84 11.48 1.50
N TYR A 188 -20.20 10.31 2.02
CA TYR A 188 -21.16 10.05 3.09
C TYR A 188 -20.63 10.53 4.44
N GLU A 189 -19.32 10.37 4.69
CA GLU A 189 -18.69 10.74 5.95
C GLU A 189 -18.64 12.27 6.10
N THR A 190 -19.41 12.80 7.04
CA THR A 190 -19.49 14.25 7.30
C THR A 190 -19.16 14.59 8.75
N TYR A 191 -18.29 13.80 9.40
CA TYR A 191 -17.96 13.92 10.82
C TYR A 191 -17.11 15.17 11.13
N GLY A 192 -17.80 16.28 11.36
CA GLY A 192 -17.20 17.60 11.53
C GLY A 192 -18.26 18.69 11.73
N PRO A 193 -17.87 19.93 12.10
CA PRO A 193 -18.84 20.98 12.35
C PRO A 193 -19.38 21.64 11.05
N SER A 194 -18.59 21.69 9.97
CA SER A 194 -19.01 22.40 8.75
C SER A 194 -18.36 21.89 7.46
N MET A 195 -19.08 22.04 6.35
CA MET A 195 -18.60 21.89 4.98
C MET A 195 -19.16 23.06 4.16
N ASP A 196 -18.32 24.00 3.72
CA ASP A 196 -18.79 25.27 3.14
C ASP A 196 -18.07 25.65 1.85
N GLY A 197 -18.83 26.02 0.81
CA GLY A 197 -18.25 26.50 -0.45
C GLY A 197 -17.60 25.37 -1.24
N ILE A 198 -18.41 24.44 -1.75
CA ILE A 198 -17.98 23.31 -2.57
C ILE A 198 -18.55 23.50 -3.97
N THR A 199 -17.69 23.52 -4.98
CA THR A 199 -18.09 23.73 -6.37
C THR A 199 -17.58 22.60 -7.25
N PHE A 200 -18.49 21.99 -8.00
CA PHE A 200 -18.21 21.14 -9.15
C PHE A 200 -18.61 21.93 -10.39
N GLN A 201 -17.67 22.20 -11.31
CA GLN A 201 -17.92 23.03 -12.48
C GLN A 201 -17.33 22.43 -13.76
N ASP A 202 -17.99 22.57 -14.91
CA ASP A 202 -17.42 22.17 -16.20
C ASP A 202 -17.02 20.67 -16.24
N ILE A 203 -17.85 19.81 -15.62
CA ILE A 203 -17.63 18.37 -15.50
C ILE A 203 -18.38 17.63 -16.61
N THR A 204 -17.69 16.72 -17.30
CA THR A 204 -18.31 15.80 -18.26
C THR A 204 -18.32 14.39 -17.71
N VAL A 205 -19.50 13.87 -17.39
CA VAL A 205 -19.72 12.47 -16.99
C VAL A 205 -20.05 11.67 -18.24
N VAL A 206 -19.09 10.88 -18.72
CA VAL A 206 -19.28 10.06 -19.94
C VAL A 206 -20.16 8.85 -19.65
N HIS A 207 -19.98 8.21 -18.48
CA HIS A 207 -20.78 7.09 -18.02
C HIS A 207 -20.97 7.14 -16.50
N ALA A 208 -22.20 6.88 -16.04
CA ALA A 208 -22.53 6.64 -14.64
C ALA A 208 -23.47 5.44 -14.53
N PHE A 209 -22.96 4.31 -14.03
CA PHE A 209 -23.68 3.05 -14.14
C PHE A 209 -24.57 2.67 -12.96
N HIS A 210 -24.23 3.09 -11.74
CA HIS A 210 -24.77 2.41 -10.55
C HIS A 210 -25.31 3.34 -9.45
N LYS A 211 -24.56 4.35 -8.98
CA LYS A 211 -25.05 5.37 -8.03
C LYS A 211 -25.22 6.73 -8.69
N ALA A 212 -25.78 7.67 -7.93
CA ALA A 212 -26.16 8.98 -8.40
C ALA A 212 -25.00 9.80 -8.99
N VAL A 213 -25.34 10.62 -9.98
CA VAL A 213 -24.38 11.50 -10.66
C VAL A 213 -24.07 12.72 -9.81
N ILE A 214 -25.10 13.36 -9.27
CA ILE A 214 -25.03 14.52 -8.39
C ILE A 214 -25.56 14.09 -7.04
N SER A 215 -24.70 14.03 -6.02
CA SER A 215 -25.12 13.49 -4.73
C SER A 215 -24.54 14.22 -3.52
N LEU A 216 -25.33 14.19 -2.45
CA LEU A 216 -25.02 14.84 -1.19
C LEU A 216 -25.62 14.01 -0.07
N HIS A 217 -24.77 13.34 0.71
CA HIS A 217 -25.19 12.52 1.83
C HIS A 217 -24.60 13.07 3.13
N ASN A 218 -25.47 13.61 4.00
CA ASN A 218 -25.05 14.10 5.30
C ASN A 218 -25.43 13.07 6.37
N CYS A 219 -24.53 12.14 6.66
CA CYS A 219 -24.77 11.13 7.69
C CYS A 219 -24.21 11.52 9.05
N ASP A 220 -23.71 12.74 9.25
CA ASP A 220 -23.16 13.24 10.51
C ASP A 220 -23.63 14.68 10.80
N GLN A 221 -22.99 15.37 11.74
CA GLN A 221 -23.44 16.65 12.31
C GLN A 221 -23.03 17.90 11.51
N ALA A 222 -22.44 17.75 10.32
CA ALA A 222 -21.92 18.88 9.57
C ALA A 222 -23.04 19.82 9.09
N LYS A 223 -22.83 21.12 9.25
CA LYS A 223 -23.59 22.12 8.50
C LYS A 223 -22.98 22.24 7.11
N ILE A 224 -23.70 21.79 6.09
CA ILE A 224 -23.27 21.82 4.70
C ILE A 224 -23.91 23.04 4.03
N THR A 225 -23.09 23.97 3.54
CA THR A 225 -23.56 25.23 2.96
C THR A 225 -22.85 25.56 1.65
N ASN A 226 -23.56 26.27 0.76
CA ASN A 226 -23.02 26.80 -0.49
C ASN A 226 -22.38 25.72 -1.39
N VAL A 227 -23.17 24.72 -1.77
CA VAL A 227 -22.76 23.67 -2.71
C VAL A 227 -23.25 24.03 -4.12
N THR A 228 -22.35 24.02 -5.11
CA THR A 228 -22.65 24.39 -6.50
C THR A 228 -22.27 23.28 -7.46
N TYR A 229 -23.20 22.89 -8.33
CA TYR A 229 -22.99 22.07 -9.50
C TYR A 229 -23.30 22.91 -10.72
N LYS A 230 -22.31 23.22 -11.56
CA LYS A 230 -22.46 24.19 -12.64
C LYS A 230 -21.84 23.71 -13.94
N ASN A 231 -22.53 23.93 -15.07
CA ASN A 231 -22.03 23.53 -16.39
C ASN A 231 -21.65 22.04 -16.40
N ILE A 232 -22.63 21.16 -16.23
CA ILE A 232 -22.39 19.72 -16.17
C ILE A 232 -22.97 19.07 -17.42
N THR A 233 -22.20 18.18 -18.06
CA THR A 233 -22.69 17.33 -19.14
C THR A 233 -22.70 15.88 -18.67
N VAL A 234 -23.82 15.18 -18.88
CA VAL A 234 -23.94 13.74 -18.61
C VAL A 234 -24.33 13.05 -19.91
N GLU A 235 -23.46 12.22 -20.46
CA GLU A 235 -23.70 11.54 -21.73
C GLU A 235 -24.57 10.29 -21.55
N ASP A 236 -24.24 9.45 -20.56
CA ASP A 236 -24.90 8.18 -20.26
C ASP A 236 -25.17 8.02 -18.75
N CYS A 237 -26.42 8.23 -18.35
CA CYS A 237 -26.90 8.12 -16.97
C CYS A 237 -27.75 6.85 -16.78
N GLN A 238 -27.14 5.76 -16.33
CA GLN A 238 -27.88 4.52 -16.02
C GLN A 238 -28.27 4.48 -14.55
N THR A 239 -27.29 4.59 -13.64
CA THR A 239 -27.48 4.62 -12.18
C THR A 239 -28.45 3.55 -11.64
N LEU A 240 -28.35 2.30 -12.08
CA LEU A 240 -29.37 1.26 -11.82
C LEU A 240 -29.04 0.31 -10.64
N GLY A 241 -28.03 0.63 -9.82
CA GLY A 241 -27.64 -0.22 -8.70
C GLY A 241 -27.16 -1.64 -9.07
N ASP A 242 -27.01 -2.48 -8.03
CA ASP A 242 -26.64 -3.90 -8.18
C ASP A 242 -27.79 -4.72 -8.75
N ASN A 243 -29.01 -4.40 -8.31
CA ASN A 243 -30.25 -5.01 -8.77
C ASN A 243 -31.09 -3.98 -9.53
N ARG A 244 -30.90 -3.98 -10.84
CA ARG A 244 -31.52 -3.03 -11.80
C ARG A 244 -33.05 -3.04 -11.89
N ALA A 245 -33.72 -3.80 -11.03
CA ALA A 245 -35.16 -3.96 -11.01
C ALA A 245 -35.82 -3.46 -9.72
N ASP A 246 -35.06 -3.09 -8.69
CA ASP A 246 -35.65 -2.60 -7.42
C ASP A 246 -35.84 -1.08 -7.38
N GLY A 247 -35.09 -0.32 -8.19
CA GLY A 247 -35.17 1.13 -8.24
C GLY A 247 -34.52 1.85 -7.05
N GLU A 248 -33.76 1.14 -6.21
CA GLU A 248 -33.23 1.67 -4.95
C GLU A 248 -32.09 2.68 -5.15
N ASN A 249 -31.49 2.72 -6.34
CA ASN A 249 -30.33 3.56 -6.67
C ASN A 249 -30.56 4.46 -7.88
N ASP A 250 -31.78 4.43 -8.44
CA ASP A 250 -32.16 5.01 -9.72
C ASP A 250 -32.29 6.53 -9.63
N PHE A 251 -31.18 7.23 -9.43
CA PHE A 251 -31.15 8.67 -9.18
C PHE A 251 -30.11 9.38 -10.03
N LEU A 252 -30.54 10.44 -10.73
CA LEU A 252 -29.64 11.45 -11.29
C LEU A 252 -29.12 12.36 -10.17
N ILE A 253 -30.02 12.76 -9.27
CA ILE A 253 -29.76 13.63 -8.12
C ILE A 253 -30.22 12.91 -6.84
N ASP A 254 -29.35 12.77 -5.85
CA ASP A 254 -29.72 12.20 -4.54
C ASP A 254 -29.14 13.02 -3.38
N PHE A 255 -30.00 13.75 -2.68
CA PHE A 255 -29.65 14.49 -1.48
C PHE A 255 -30.35 13.89 -0.26
N THR A 256 -29.59 13.29 0.65
CA THR A 256 -30.16 12.59 1.81
C THR A 256 -29.43 12.95 3.09
N ILE A 257 -30.19 13.36 4.10
CA ILE A 257 -29.73 13.50 5.48
C ILE A 257 -30.33 12.34 6.27
N ALA A 258 -29.49 11.43 6.74
CA ALA A 258 -29.94 10.25 7.48
C ALA A 258 -28.78 9.63 8.27
N TYR A 259 -29.09 9.04 9.43
CA TYR A 259 -28.18 8.12 10.10
C TYR A 259 -27.79 6.94 9.19
N ASN A 260 -26.52 6.55 9.26
CA ASN A 260 -26.00 5.34 8.63
C ASN A 260 -25.14 4.57 9.66
N GLU A 261 -25.46 3.29 9.89
CA GLU A 261 -24.79 2.47 10.91
C GLU A 261 -23.28 2.32 10.69
N GLU A 262 -22.83 2.30 9.44
CA GLU A 262 -21.43 2.12 9.07
C GLU A 262 -20.64 3.44 9.12
N TRP A 263 -21.25 4.50 8.56
CA TRP A 263 -20.56 5.75 8.28
C TRP A 263 -20.72 6.82 9.37
N SER A 264 -21.86 6.86 10.07
CA SER A 264 -22.11 7.86 11.12
C SER A 264 -21.16 7.67 12.30
N LYS A 265 -20.39 8.70 12.63
CA LYS A 265 -19.53 8.74 13.83
C LYS A 265 -20.09 9.61 14.94
N SER A 266 -21.01 10.51 14.63
CA SER A 266 -21.67 11.36 15.62
C SER A 266 -22.84 10.66 16.30
N GLY A 267 -23.01 10.97 17.59
CA GLY A 267 -23.85 10.20 18.52
C GLY A 267 -25.33 10.13 18.17
N GLU A 268 -26.01 11.23 17.81
CA GLU A 268 -27.46 11.18 17.54
C GLU A 268 -27.96 12.18 16.49
N LYS A 269 -27.68 13.49 16.58
CA LYS A 269 -28.23 14.49 15.63
C LYS A 269 -27.43 14.62 14.34
N ARG A 270 -28.11 14.54 13.20
CA ARG A 270 -27.54 14.92 11.90
C ARG A 270 -27.47 16.44 11.75
N GLY A 271 -26.67 16.87 10.80
CA GLY A 271 -26.52 18.26 10.40
C GLY A 271 -27.59 18.69 9.40
N ALA A 272 -27.39 19.85 8.79
CA ALA A 272 -28.33 20.45 7.86
C ALA A 272 -27.65 20.80 6.54
N VAL A 273 -28.44 20.95 5.49
CA VAL A 273 -28.00 21.41 4.17
C VAL A 273 -28.71 22.72 3.85
N ASP A 274 -27.96 23.77 3.54
CA ASP A 274 -28.54 25.08 3.21
C ASP A 274 -27.77 25.76 2.07
N GLY A 275 -28.44 25.95 0.93
CA GLY A 275 -27.87 26.59 -0.25
C GLY A 275 -27.20 25.58 -1.17
N VAL A 276 -27.98 25.01 -2.08
CA VAL A 276 -27.49 24.17 -3.18
C VAL A 276 -27.93 24.77 -4.50
N SER A 277 -26.99 24.96 -5.43
CA SER A 277 -27.26 25.45 -6.78
C SER A 277 -26.88 24.40 -7.82
N ILE A 278 -27.83 24.02 -8.67
CA ILE A 278 -27.62 23.17 -9.85
C ILE A 278 -27.91 24.04 -11.07
N GLU A 279 -26.87 24.44 -11.81
CA GLU A 279 -26.96 25.41 -12.91
C GLU A 279 -26.42 24.82 -14.22
N ASN A 280 -27.17 24.97 -15.32
CA ASN A 280 -26.73 24.60 -16.66
C ASN A 280 -26.25 23.14 -16.75
N VAL A 281 -27.16 22.19 -16.51
CA VAL A 281 -26.88 20.74 -16.51
C VAL A 281 -27.57 20.09 -17.70
N LYS A 282 -26.80 19.42 -18.55
CA LYS A 282 -27.28 18.77 -19.78
C LYS A 282 -27.10 17.26 -19.71
N VAL A 283 -28.20 16.52 -19.75
CA VAL A 283 -28.23 15.06 -19.74
C VAL A 283 -28.71 14.55 -21.10
N TYR A 284 -27.85 13.85 -21.83
CA TYR A 284 -28.16 13.32 -23.16
C TYR A 284 -29.00 12.05 -23.09
N GLN A 285 -28.53 11.06 -22.33
CA GLN A 285 -29.23 9.78 -22.15
C GLN A 285 -29.38 9.49 -20.67
N LYS A 286 -30.55 8.97 -20.32
CA LYS A 286 -30.91 8.57 -18.97
C LYS A 286 -31.78 7.33 -19.04
N ALA A 287 -31.55 6.33 -18.18
CA ALA A 287 -32.47 5.20 -18.05
C ALA A 287 -33.84 5.65 -17.54
N ASP A 288 -34.89 4.91 -17.92
CA ASP A 288 -36.28 5.35 -17.75
C ASP A 288 -36.69 5.54 -16.28
N SER A 289 -36.26 4.61 -15.41
CA SER A 289 -36.59 4.60 -13.97
C SER A 289 -35.85 5.66 -13.16
N VAL A 290 -34.79 6.26 -13.72
CA VAL A 290 -33.94 7.21 -13.00
C VAL A 290 -34.68 8.51 -12.71
N GLY A 291 -34.83 8.85 -11.44
CA GLY A 291 -35.47 10.08 -10.96
C GLY A 291 -34.52 10.95 -10.15
N ALA A 292 -35.07 11.60 -9.13
CA ALA A 292 -34.29 12.30 -8.12
C ALA A 292 -34.85 12.05 -6.72
N ARG A 293 -34.01 12.22 -5.70
CA ARG A 293 -34.39 12.11 -4.30
C ARG A 293 -33.87 13.28 -3.48
N MET A 294 -34.72 13.82 -2.60
CA MET A 294 -34.31 14.79 -1.58
C MET A 294 -35.01 14.48 -0.25
N ARG A 295 -34.26 14.14 0.79
CA ARG A 295 -34.82 13.79 2.11
C ARG A 295 -34.03 14.44 3.25
N GLY A 296 -34.69 15.28 4.03
CA GLY A 296 -34.20 15.67 5.35
C GLY A 296 -34.61 14.64 6.42
N GLU A 297 -33.98 14.68 7.59
CA GLU A 297 -34.27 13.77 8.70
C GLU A 297 -35.34 14.34 9.64
N ASP A 298 -35.23 15.63 9.98
CA ASP A 298 -36.19 16.39 10.80
C ASP A 298 -36.12 17.90 10.49
N GLU A 299 -36.85 18.74 11.25
CA GLU A 299 -36.88 20.20 11.04
C GLU A 299 -35.51 20.88 11.21
N SER A 300 -34.66 20.35 12.09
CA SER A 300 -33.30 20.83 12.34
C SER A 300 -32.28 20.25 11.35
N SER A 301 -32.56 19.06 10.82
CA SER A 301 -31.79 18.31 9.84
C SER A 301 -32.46 18.36 8.46
N ALA A 302 -32.80 19.58 8.03
CA ALA A 302 -33.54 19.85 6.80
C ALA A 302 -32.62 20.22 5.63
N ILE A 303 -33.12 20.03 4.41
CA ILE A 303 -32.49 20.51 3.16
C ILE A 303 -33.20 21.80 2.75
N LYS A 304 -32.46 22.91 2.70
CA LYS A 304 -33.01 24.25 2.45
C LYS A 304 -32.35 24.93 1.25
N ASN A 305 -33.14 25.76 0.57
CA ASN A 305 -32.67 26.69 -0.46
C ASN A 305 -31.94 25.99 -1.61
N VAL A 306 -32.62 25.04 -2.25
CA VAL A 306 -32.14 24.34 -3.45
C VAL A 306 -32.64 25.06 -4.70
N THR A 307 -31.75 25.45 -5.60
CA THR A 307 -32.09 26.06 -6.88
C THR A 307 -31.66 25.15 -8.02
N ILE A 308 -32.58 24.81 -8.91
CA ILE A 308 -32.32 24.09 -10.16
C ILE A 308 -32.59 25.05 -11.31
N LYS A 309 -31.54 25.47 -12.02
CA LYS A 309 -31.59 26.43 -13.11
C LYS A 309 -31.03 25.82 -14.39
N GLY A 310 -31.85 25.62 -15.40
CA GLY A 310 -31.40 25.08 -16.70
C GLY A 310 -30.91 23.63 -16.62
N LEU A 311 -31.72 22.74 -16.04
CA LEU A 311 -31.54 21.29 -16.16
C LEU A 311 -32.27 20.80 -17.41
N GLU A 312 -31.56 20.21 -18.37
CA GLU A 312 -32.12 19.63 -19.60
C GLU A 312 -31.88 18.12 -19.62
N ILE A 313 -32.93 17.32 -19.80
CA ILE A 313 -32.84 15.86 -19.93
C ILE A 313 -33.43 15.44 -21.28
N ALA A 314 -32.65 14.74 -22.10
CA ALA A 314 -33.05 14.27 -23.43
C ALA A 314 -33.75 15.36 -24.28
N GLY A 315 -33.20 16.58 -24.24
CA GLY A 315 -33.69 17.75 -24.99
C GLY A 315 -34.86 18.50 -24.35
N HIS A 316 -35.28 18.16 -23.13
CA HIS A 316 -36.38 18.81 -22.42
C HIS A 316 -35.88 19.49 -21.14
N GLN A 317 -36.09 20.80 -21.02
CA GLN A 317 -35.80 21.50 -19.75
C GLN A 317 -36.80 21.11 -18.66
N ILE A 318 -36.28 20.81 -17.49
CA ILE A 318 -37.01 20.44 -16.29
C ILE A 318 -37.38 21.70 -15.51
N GLU A 319 -38.68 21.87 -15.26
CA GLU A 319 -39.26 23.10 -14.69
C GLU A 319 -39.96 22.87 -13.35
N ASN A 320 -40.13 21.61 -12.95
CA ASN A 320 -40.83 21.24 -11.72
C ASN A 320 -40.45 19.82 -11.25
N GLU A 321 -40.93 19.50 -10.05
CA GLU A 321 -40.65 18.24 -9.35
C GLU A 321 -41.17 17.01 -10.08
N GLU A 322 -42.34 17.11 -10.74
CA GLU A 322 -42.96 16.00 -11.47
C GLU A 322 -42.12 15.61 -12.70
N GLN A 323 -41.66 16.61 -13.47
CA GLN A 323 -40.79 16.39 -14.63
C GLN A 323 -39.43 15.81 -14.23
N LEU A 324 -38.93 16.14 -13.03
CA LEU A 324 -37.69 15.57 -12.50
C LEU A 324 -37.86 14.14 -11.98
N GLY A 325 -39.10 13.69 -11.73
CA GLY A 325 -39.34 12.45 -10.99
C GLY A 325 -38.82 12.55 -9.55
N LEU A 326 -38.99 13.71 -8.90
CA LEU A 326 -38.44 13.97 -7.56
C LEU A 326 -39.28 13.33 -6.46
N ALA A 327 -38.68 12.41 -5.71
CA ALA A 327 -39.20 11.92 -4.44
C ALA A 327 -38.66 12.79 -3.27
N LYS A 328 -39.55 13.54 -2.61
CA LYS A 328 -39.20 14.41 -1.46
C LYS A 328 -40.09 14.21 -0.24
N ASN A 329 -39.60 14.58 0.94
CA ASN A 329 -40.37 14.65 2.18
C ASN A 329 -40.59 16.12 2.66
N GLU A 330 -41.29 16.30 3.78
CA GLU A 330 -41.66 17.60 4.35
C GLU A 330 -40.47 18.45 4.85
N PHE A 331 -39.28 17.85 4.98
CA PHE A 331 -38.06 18.53 5.46
C PHE A 331 -37.21 19.12 4.32
N VAL A 332 -37.76 19.17 3.10
CA VAL A 332 -37.17 19.88 1.96
C VAL A 332 -37.89 21.20 1.75
N GLN A 333 -37.18 22.32 1.86
CA GLN A 333 -37.76 23.66 1.86
C GLN A 333 -37.04 24.60 0.88
N GLY A 334 -37.78 25.50 0.24
CA GLY A 334 -37.19 26.49 -0.67
C GLY A 334 -36.58 25.91 -1.94
N LEU A 335 -37.13 24.79 -2.46
CA LEU A 335 -36.78 24.26 -3.77
C LEU A 335 -37.37 25.15 -4.87
N THR A 336 -36.54 25.63 -5.79
CA THR A 336 -36.96 26.47 -6.92
C THR A 336 -36.44 25.94 -8.24
N PHE A 337 -37.25 26.09 -9.29
CA PHE A 337 -36.90 25.74 -10.66
C PHE A 337 -36.89 26.99 -11.53
N GLN A 338 -35.87 27.11 -12.38
CA GLN A 338 -35.71 28.24 -13.30
C GLN A 338 -35.27 27.73 -14.67
N LYS A 339 -35.87 28.28 -15.73
CA LYS A 339 -35.41 28.02 -17.09
C LYS A 339 -34.17 28.83 -17.43
N GLU A 340 -33.43 28.31 -18.40
CA GLU A 340 -32.49 29.10 -19.17
C GLU A 340 -32.94 29.21 -20.63
N GLU A 341 -32.50 30.26 -21.32
CA GLU A 341 -32.74 30.38 -22.76
C GLU A 341 -32.16 29.17 -23.52
N LYS A 342 -31.00 28.68 -23.06
CA LYS A 342 -30.31 27.54 -23.64
C LYS A 342 -29.45 26.83 -22.59
N VAL A 343 -29.59 25.51 -22.50
CA VAL A 343 -28.73 24.65 -21.67
C VAL A 343 -27.60 24.09 -22.52
N LEU A 344 -26.38 24.44 -22.15
CA LEU A 344 -25.15 24.09 -22.84
C LEU A 344 -24.46 22.88 -22.21
N GLY A 345 -24.60 22.70 -20.90
CA GLY A 345 -23.81 21.73 -20.13
C GLY A 345 -22.37 22.21 -19.92
N ALA A 346 -21.47 21.27 -19.68
CA ALA A 346 -20.04 21.50 -19.57
C ALA A 346 -19.41 21.98 -20.88
N LEU A 347 -18.37 22.79 -20.76
CA LEU A 347 -17.50 23.11 -21.89
C LEU A 347 -16.84 21.83 -22.40
N ILE A 348 -16.78 21.67 -23.74
CA ILE A 348 -16.01 20.59 -24.34
C ILE A 348 -14.54 21.01 -24.32
N HIS A 349 -13.81 20.56 -23.31
CA HIS A 349 -12.36 20.67 -23.27
C HIS A 349 -11.75 19.55 -24.11
N LEU A 350 -11.34 19.89 -25.33
CA LEU A 350 -10.40 19.02 -26.04
C LEU A 350 -9.13 18.93 -25.16
N PRO A 351 -8.60 17.73 -24.89
CA PRO A 351 -7.57 17.52 -23.88
C PRO A 351 -6.26 18.29 -24.16
N TYR A 352 -6.12 18.86 -25.35
CA TYR A 352 -5.22 19.95 -25.67
C TYR A 352 -5.69 20.66 -26.95
N GLN A 353 -5.53 21.98 -27.02
CA GLN A 353 -5.58 22.70 -28.29
C GLN A 353 -4.18 22.70 -28.90
N ASN A 354 -3.99 21.92 -29.97
CA ASN A 354 -2.69 21.82 -30.63
C ASN A 354 -2.38 23.12 -31.40
N LYS A 355 -1.64 24.05 -30.78
CA LYS A 355 -1.19 25.32 -31.41
C LYS A 355 -0.01 25.14 -32.38
N VAL A 356 0.27 23.92 -32.84
CA VAL A 356 1.48 23.60 -33.63
C VAL A 356 1.28 23.86 -35.14
N SER A 357 0.36 24.75 -35.53
CA SER A 357 0.24 25.16 -36.93
C SER A 357 1.45 25.99 -37.37
N GLY A 358 2.37 25.38 -38.13
CA GLY A 358 3.49 26.06 -38.80
C GLY A 358 4.87 25.95 -38.15
N SER A 359 5.06 25.17 -37.08
CA SER A 359 6.36 24.97 -36.43
C SER A 359 7.05 23.68 -36.93
N GLU A 360 8.35 23.73 -37.21
CA GLU A 360 9.16 22.50 -37.32
C GLU A 360 9.21 21.84 -35.95
N ILE A 361 8.62 20.65 -35.82
CA ILE A 361 8.65 19.87 -34.57
C ILE A 361 9.96 19.07 -34.55
N GLU A 362 10.88 19.45 -33.67
CA GLU A 362 12.00 18.58 -33.33
C GLU A 362 11.47 17.37 -32.55
N LYS A 363 11.57 16.19 -33.15
CA LYS A 363 11.12 14.94 -32.53
C LYS A 363 12.32 14.21 -31.96
N THR A 364 12.43 14.19 -30.64
CA THR A 364 13.38 13.32 -29.94
C THR A 364 12.71 11.97 -29.69
N ASN A 365 13.24 10.91 -30.30
CA ASN A 365 12.79 9.55 -30.02
C ASN A 365 13.64 8.97 -28.87
N ASN A 366 13.04 8.81 -27.70
CA ASN A 366 13.70 8.14 -26.58
C ASN A 366 13.46 6.63 -26.71
N ALA A 367 14.52 5.87 -26.89
CA ALA A 367 14.42 4.41 -26.95
C ALA A 367 14.00 3.84 -25.58
N ASN A 368 13.23 2.75 -25.61
CA ASN A 368 12.89 2.00 -24.40
C ASN A 368 14.17 1.49 -23.72
N ILE A 369 14.16 1.47 -22.38
CA ILE A 369 15.25 0.86 -21.62
C ILE A 369 15.06 -0.65 -21.53
N SER A 370 16.13 -1.42 -21.72
CA SER A 370 16.13 -2.86 -21.46
C SER A 370 16.34 -3.10 -19.97
N GLN A 371 15.49 -3.91 -19.36
CA GLN A 371 15.56 -4.25 -17.93
C GLN A 371 15.36 -5.75 -17.73
N GLU A 372 16.00 -6.30 -16.70
CA GLU A 372 15.87 -7.70 -16.31
C GLU A 372 14.94 -7.90 -15.09
N GLY A 373 14.38 -6.80 -14.59
CA GLY A 373 13.42 -6.75 -13.50
C GLY A 373 13.02 -5.31 -13.19
N LEU A 374 12.35 -5.10 -12.06
CA LEU A 374 11.94 -3.76 -11.63
C LEU A 374 13.14 -3.03 -11.06
N MET A 375 13.48 -1.85 -11.57
CA MET A 375 14.61 -1.08 -11.05
C MET A 375 14.28 -0.52 -9.66
N VAL A 376 15.23 -0.60 -8.72
CA VAL A 376 15.06 0.03 -7.40
C VAL A 376 15.76 1.40 -7.39
N PRO A 377 15.03 2.52 -7.22
CA PRO A 377 15.62 3.85 -7.12
C PRO A 377 16.61 3.95 -5.96
N GLU A 378 17.59 4.84 -6.08
CA GLU A 378 18.65 5.01 -5.07
C GLU A 378 18.10 5.29 -3.66
N PHE A 379 17.08 6.15 -3.55
CA PHE A 379 16.44 6.48 -2.28
C PHE A 379 15.72 5.29 -1.62
N ALA A 380 15.41 4.24 -2.39
CA ALA A 380 14.70 3.06 -1.92
C ALA A 380 15.65 1.89 -1.59
N LYS A 381 16.96 2.03 -1.87
CA LYS A 381 17.94 1.01 -1.56
C LYS A 381 18.23 0.96 -0.07
N TYR A 382 18.43 -0.25 0.43
CA TYR A 382 18.83 -0.48 1.79
C TYR A 382 20.33 -0.19 1.96
N ASN A 383 20.67 0.69 2.91
CA ASN A 383 22.05 1.10 3.19
C ASN A 383 22.59 0.54 4.52
N GLY A 384 21.82 -0.32 5.21
CA GLY A 384 22.21 -0.92 6.48
C GLY A 384 22.85 -2.30 6.33
N GLU A 385 23.32 -2.83 7.46
CA GLU A 385 23.77 -4.23 7.56
C GLU A 385 22.58 -5.20 7.60
N PRO A 386 22.69 -6.46 7.15
CA PRO A 386 21.63 -7.45 7.34
C PRO A 386 21.23 -7.63 8.82
N SER A 387 19.98 -8.02 9.08
CA SER A 387 19.50 -8.27 10.46
C SER A 387 20.38 -9.31 11.17
N PHE A 388 20.69 -9.07 12.46
CA PHE A 388 21.29 -10.11 13.29
C PHE A 388 20.28 -11.23 13.49
N ILE A 389 20.61 -12.43 12.97
CA ILE A 389 19.75 -13.63 13.08
C ILE A 389 20.45 -14.76 13.83
N GLY A 390 21.40 -14.41 14.70
CA GLY A 390 22.18 -15.36 15.48
C GLY A 390 23.62 -15.49 14.99
N VAL A 391 24.29 -16.54 15.48
CA VAL A 391 25.68 -16.86 15.11
C VAL A 391 25.64 -17.91 14.00
N LYS A 392 26.35 -17.65 12.90
CA LYS A 392 26.47 -18.55 11.75
C LYS A 392 27.03 -19.90 12.22
N ALA A 393 26.46 -20.99 11.73
CA ALA A 393 26.96 -22.33 12.01
C ALA A 393 28.25 -22.59 11.18
N ASP A 394 29.39 -22.77 11.84
CA ASP A 394 30.70 -23.01 11.21
C ASP A 394 30.86 -24.48 10.77
N MET A 395 30.71 -24.76 9.47
CA MET A 395 30.83 -26.12 8.97
C MET A 395 31.34 -26.19 7.54
N GLY A 396 32.46 -26.88 7.37
CA GLY A 396 32.88 -27.40 6.08
C GLY A 396 31.82 -28.32 5.46
N GLY A 397 31.92 -28.54 4.16
CA GLY A 397 30.97 -29.30 3.38
C GLY A 397 31.34 -29.28 1.91
N ASN A 398 30.46 -29.81 1.07
CA ASN A 398 30.63 -29.77 -0.38
C ASN A 398 29.40 -29.16 -1.04
N ALA A 399 29.64 -28.22 -1.95
CA ALA A 399 28.61 -27.59 -2.76
C ALA A 399 28.50 -28.28 -4.13
N SER A 400 27.28 -28.38 -4.65
CA SER A 400 27.01 -28.83 -6.02
C SER A 400 25.77 -28.15 -6.58
N SER A 401 25.64 -28.15 -7.90
CA SER A 401 24.46 -27.65 -8.59
C SER A 401 24.07 -28.60 -9.71
N SER A 402 22.77 -28.81 -9.90
CA SER A 402 22.20 -29.69 -10.92
C SER A 402 20.92 -29.09 -11.48
N HIS A 403 20.47 -29.66 -12.60
CA HIS A 403 19.18 -29.35 -13.20
C HIS A 403 18.16 -30.45 -12.86
N GLY A 404 16.89 -30.07 -12.71
CA GLY A 404 15.79 -31.02 -12.66
C GLY A 404 14.48 -30.41 -13.12
N ALA A 405 13.51 -31.27 -13.42
CA ALA A 405 12.16 -30.86 -13.79
C ALA A 405 11.10 -31.76 -13.14
N GLY A 406 10.02 -31.14 -12.69
CA GLY A 406 8.82 -31.81 -12.20
C GLY A 406 8.41 -31.45 -10.77
N SER A 407 7.13 -31.65 -10.46
CA SER A 407 6.46 -31.08 -9.28
C SER A 407 6.20 -32.05 -8.12
N LYS A 408 6.50 -33.35 -8.29
CA LYS A 408 6.25 -34.39 -7.28
C LYS A 408 7.15 -34.17 -6.05
N ALA A 409 6.64 -34.53 -4.87
CA ALA A 409 7.42 -34.52 -3.62
C ALA A 409 8.57 -35.56 -3.59
N THR A 410 8.72 -36.33 -4.68
CA THR A 410 9.78 -37.32 -4.90
C THR A 410 10.62 -37.02 -6.14
N THR A 411 10.41 -35.89 -6.82
CA THR A 411 11.20 -35.51 -8.00
C THR A 411 12.70 -35.43 -7.62
N PRO A 412 13.58 -36.18 -8.31
CA PRO A 412 15.03 -36.07 -8.12
C PRO A 412 15.52 -34.64 -8.29
N GLY A 413 16.55 -34.23 -7.54
CA GLY A 413 17.16 -32.91 -7.71
C GLY A 413 18.07 -32.82 -8.94
N ASP A 414 18.52 -33.96 -9.44
CA ASP A 414 19.40 -34.11 -10.60
C ASP A 414 18.72 -35.05 -11.59
N ASP A 415 18.54 -34.59 -12.82
CA ASP A 415 18.00 -35.35 -13.95
C ASP A 415 19.07 -36.20 -14.67
N GLY A 416 20.33 -36.14 -14.22
CA GLY A 416 21.47 -36.82 -14.81
C GLY A 416 22.15 -36.04 -15.95
N SER A 417 21.75 -34.80 -16.20
CA SER A 417 22.38 -33.93 -17.20
C SER A 417 23.68 -33.28 -16.72
N GLY A 418 24.03 -33.47 -15.44
CA GLY A 418 25.25 -32.96 -14.83
C GLY A 418 25.08 -31.57 -14.23
N SER A 419 26.19 -30.84 -14.10
CA SER A 419 26.19 -29.51 -13.47
C SER A 419 25.39 -28.50 -14.28
N PHE A 420 24.58 -27.69 -13.60
CA PHE A 420 23.76 -26.65 -14.23
C PHE A 420 24.23 -25.26 -13.83
N LEU A 421 25.39 -24.87 -14.37
CA LEU A 421 26.10 -23.64 -14.03
C LEU A 421 26.29 -22.77 -15.27
N ALA A 422 26.23 -21.45 -15.10
CA ALA A 422 26.67 -20.51 -16.12
C ALA A 422 28.20 -20.61 -16.34
N PRO A 423 28.71 -20.25 -17.53
CA PRO A 423 30.15 -20.26 -17.81
C PRO A 423 30.97 -19.46 -16.78
N GLY A 424 31.94 -20.10 -16.13
CA GLY A 424 32.82 -19.47 -15.14
C GLY A 424 32.25 -19.39 -13.73
N SER A 425 31.05 -19.95 -13.48
CA SER A 425 30.46 -20.06 -12.15
C SER A 425 30.71 -21.43 -11.51
N GLU A 426 30.80 -21.48 -10.19
CA GLU A 426 30.89 -22.69 -9.38
C GLU A 426 29.87 -22.66 -8.25
N ALA A 427 29.34 -23.83 -7.86
CA ALA A 427 28.42 -23.93 -6.72
C ALA A 427 29.08 -23.53 -5.38
N SER A 428 30.40 -23.72 -5.27
CA SER A 428 31.23 -23.34 -4.11
C SER A 428 31.23 -21.84 -3.83
N PHE A 429 31.05 -20.99 -4.85
CA PHE A 429 31.05 -19.53 -4.67
C PHE A 429 29.93 -19.06 -3.75
N ALA A 430 28.80 -19.77 -3.69
CA ALA A 430 27.75 -19.46 -2.73
C ALA A 430 28.11 -19.82 -1.27
N PHE A 431 29.27 -20.42 -0.98
CA PHE A 431 29.63 -20.94 0.34
C PHE A 431 31.07 -20.63 0.76
N ASP A 432 31.81 -19.82 -0.02
CA ASP A 432 33.23 -19.52 0.23
C ASP A 432 33.44 -18.31 1.17
N GLY A 433 32.36 -17.57 1.48
CA GLY A 433 32.37 -16.39 2.33
C GLY A 433 32.74 -15.09 1.59
N ASP A 434 32.92 -15.13 0.26
CA ASP A 434 33.20 -13.96 -0.58
C ASP A 434 31.95 -13.51 -1.35
N LYS A 435 31.25 -12.52 -0.79
CA LYS A 435 30.06 -11.91 -1.41
C LYS A 435 30.33 -11.17 -2.74
N ALA A 436 31.59 -11.02 -3.16
CA ALA A 436 31.94 -10.45 -4.46
C ALA A 436 31.86 -11.47 -5.61
N THR A 437 31.93 -12.77 -5.30
CA THR A 437 31.68 -13.85 -6.27
C THR A 437 30.24 -14.35 -6.13
N TYR A 438 29.76 -15.11 -7.13
CA TYR A 438 28.44 -15.72 -7.05
C TYR A 438 28.32 -17.02 -7.84
N TYR A 439 27.56 -17.95 -7.27
CA TYR A 439 26.91 -19.01 -8.03
C TYR A 439 25.93 -18.37 -9.02
N GLU A 440 25.91 -18.85 -10.25
CA GLU A 440 24.93 -18.52 -11.29
C GLU A 440 24.45 -19.80 -11.98
N SER A 441 23.12 -19.97 -12.04
CA SER A 441 22.52 -21.12 -12.72
C SER A 441 22.78 -21.11 -14.22
N GLY A 442 22.74 -22.29 -14.85
CA GLY A 442 22.73 -22.42 -16.31
C GLY A 442 21.48 -21.80 -16.96
N GLU A 443 21.49 -21.71 -18.29
CA GLU A 443 20.33 -21.28 -19.08
C GLU A 443 19.22 -22.34 -19.04
N TRP A 444 17.98 -21.91 -18.82
CA TRP A 444 16.82 -22.80 -18.78
C TRP A 444 16.65 -23.60 -20.06
N LYS A 445 16.32 -24.88 -19.91
CA LYS A 445 16.00 -25.79 -21.01
C LYS A 445 14.56 -25.61 -21.53
N ASN A 446 13.77 -24.77 -20.85
CA ASN A 446 12.36 -24.49 -21.12
C ASN A 446 11.45 -25.71 -20.91
N GLU A 447 11.70 -26.45 -19.83
CA GLU A 447 10.89 -27.58 -19.41
C GLU A 447 9.77 -27.17 -18.44
N GLU A 448 8.68 -27.95 -18.39
CA GLU A 448 7.61 -27.70 -17.44
C GLU A 448 8.08 -27.99 -16.00
N SER A 449 7.88 -27.04 -15.08
CA SER A 449 8.31 -27.15 -13.69
C SER A 449 9.83 -27.38 -13.54
N GLU A 450 10.62 -26.76 -14.41
CA GLU A 450 12.09 -26.77 -14.36
C GLU A 450 12.61 -26.02 -13.12
N PHE A 451 13.72 -26.51 -12.56
CA PHE A 451 14.41 -25.86 -11.46
C PHE A 451 15.92 -26.11 -11.51
N ALA A 452 16.68 -25.14 -11.00
CA ALA A 452 18.09 -25.27 -10.70
C ALA A 452 18.26 -25.65 -9.22
N THR A 453 19.18 -26.56 -8.91
CA THR A 453 19.53 -26.86 -7.52
C THR A 453 20.82 -26.17 -7.10
N LEU A 454 20.86 -25.74 -5.84
CA LEU A 454 22.08 -25.39 -5.12
C LEU A 454 22.10 -26.22 -3.85
N THR A 455 22.98 -27.23 -3.84
CA THR A 455 23.03 -28.27 -2.82
C THR A 455 24.30 -28.11 -2.00
N TYR A 456 24.16 -28.17 -0.67
CA TYR A 456 25.26 -28.20 0.28
C TYR A 456 25.12 -29.42 1.19
N ASP A 457 26.07 -30.35 1.09
CA ASP A 457 26.20 -31.47 2.02
C ASP A 457 27.16 -31.09 3.14
N PHE A 458 26.68 -31.13 4.38
CA PHE A 458 27.47 -30.75 5.55
C PHE A 458 28.48 -31.84 5.89
N ALA A 459 29.69 -31.45 6.29
CA ALA A 459 30.70 -32.40 6.81
C ALA A 459 30.26 -33.04 8.14
N GLN A 460 29.44 -32.33 8.92
CA GLN A 460 28.83 -32.80 10.15
C GLN A 460 27.37 -32.37 10.20
N LYS A 461 26.53 -33.11 10.93
CA LYS A 461 25.12 -32.72 11.06
C LYS A 461 24.99 -31.34 11.70
N THR A 462 24.03 -30.57 11.21
CA THR A 462 23.89 -29.14 11.49
C THR A 462 22.52 -28.83 12.04
N ASN A 463 22.45 -28.07 13.12
CA ASN A 463 21.19 -27.45 13.53
C ASN A 463 20.90 -26.20 12.69
N VAL A 464 19.85 -26.25 11.85
CA VAL A 464 19.42 -25.09 11.03
C VAL A 464 17.98 -24.75 11.38
N GLY A 465 17.73 -23.47 11.64
CA GLY A 465 16.40 -22.86 11.75
C GLY A 465 16.18 -21.71 10.75
N VAL A 466 17.25 -21.11 10.23
CA VAL A 466 17.15 -20.09 9.17
C VAL A 466 18.23 -20.33 8.12
N ILE A 467 17.85 -20.25 6.84
CA ILE A 467 18.79 -20.16 5.71
C ILE A 467 18.76 -18.72 5.22
N ARG A 468 19.89 -18.03 5.28
CA ARG A 468 20.06 -16.72 4.68
C ARG A 468 20.72 -16.86 3.31
N VAL A 469 20.14 -16.24 2.29
CA VAL A 469 20.60 -16.26 0.91
C VAL A 469 20.88 -14.83 0.47
N TYR A 470 22.14 -14.54 0.15
CA TYR A 470 22.58 -13.29 -0.45
C TYR A 470 22.58 -13.43 -1.97
N GLY A 471 21.98 -12.47 -2.67
CA GLY A 471 22.07 -12.35 -4.13
C GLY A 471 23.32 -11.59 -4.57
N ASP A 472 23.44 -11.34 -5.87
CA ASP A 472 24.42 -10.38 -6.40
C ASP A 472 24.20 -9.01 -5.75
N GLN A 473 25.19 -8.52 -5.01
CA GLN A 473 25.09 -7.27 -4.25
C GLN A 473 25.04 -6.04 -5.17
N ASN A 474 25.47 -6.17 -6.43
CA ASN A 474 25.40 -5.11 -7.43
C ASN A 474 24.12 -5.15 -8.27
N ASN A 475 23.25 -6.16 -8.10
CA ASN A 475 21.99 -6.25 -8.82
C ASN A 475 21.11 -5.02 -8.51
N PRO A 476 20.71 -4.20 -9.50
CA PRO A 476 19.87 -3.02 -9.29
C PRO A 476 18.37 -3.34 -9.32
N TYR A 477 18.00 -4.59 -9.60
CA TYR A 477 16.62 -5.00 -9.84
C TYR A 477 15.98 -5.70 -8.64
N SER A 478 14.71 -5.43 -8.39
CA SER A 478 13.87 -6.28 -7.56
C SER A 478 13.37 -7.47 -8.38
N LEU A 479 13.84 -8.66 -8.00
CA LEU A 479 13.51 -9.94 -8.60
C LEU A 479 12.72 -10.82 -7.61
N VAL A 480 12.00 -11.81 -8.13
CA VAL A 480 11.28 -12.81 -7.34
C VAL A 480 11.95 -14.17 -7.52
N TYR A 481 12.43 -14.72 -6.41
CA TYR A 481 13.04 -16.04 -6.33
C TYR A 481 12.02 -17.03 -5.79
N SER A 482 11.53 -17.92 -6.65
CA SER A 482 10.62 -19.01 -6.27
C SER A 482 11.44 -20.20 -5.77
N ILE A 483 11.47 -20.42 -4.45
CA ILE A 483 12.40 -21.36 -3.81
C ILE A 483 11.64 -22.51 -3.15
N GLN A 484 12.11 -23.73 -3.36
CA GLN A 484 11.81 -24.87 -2.49
C GLN A 484 13.03 -25.20 -1.63
N VAL A 485 12.80 -25.67 -0.41
CA VAL A 485 13.88 -26.18 0.45
C VAL A 485 13.71 -27.68 0.62
N TRP A 486 14.77 -28.42 0.36
CA TRP A 486 14.85 -29.86 0.55
C TRP A 486 16.00 -30.19 1.49
N ALA A 487 15.86 -31.26 2.27
CA ALA A 487 16.88 -31.61 3.27
C ALA A 487 17.04 -33.11 3.48
N ARG A 488 18.26 -33.50 3.87
CA ARG A 488 18.58 -34.82 4.45
C ARG A 488 18.40 -34.75 5.96
N LYS A 489 17.24 -35.21 6.43
CA LYS A 489 16.80 -35.08 7.84
C LYS A 489 17.21 -36.28 8.68
N LYS A 490 17.27 -36.07 10.00
CA LYS A 490 17.35 -37.16 10.98
C LYS A 490 16.06 -38.00 10.96
N LYS A 491 16.20 -39.32 10.87
CA LYS A 491 15.12 -40.30 10.95
C LYS A 491 14.75 -40.54 12.42
N THR A 492 13.59 -41.17 12.65
CA THR A 492 13.10 -41.53 13.99
C THR A 492 14.07 -42.44 14.76
N ASP A 493 14.85 -43.26 14.04
CA ASP A 493 15.88 -44.14 14.61
C ASP A 493 17.19 -43.42 14.99
N GLY A 494 17.29 -42.12 14.71
CA GLY A 494 18.44 -41.29 15.00
C GLY A 494 19.49 -41.18 13.90
N THR A 495 19.39 -41.97 12.82
CA THR A 495 20.29 -41.91 11.65
C THR A 495 19.88 -40.80 10.67
N MET A 496 20.75 -40.41 9.75
CA MET A 496 20.43 -39.41 8.72
C MET A 496 19.84 -40.07 7.46
N SER A 497 18.92 -39.37 6.78
CA SER A 497 18.43 -39.77 5.45
C SER A 497 19.51 -39.57 4.39
N ASP A 498 19.63 -40.52 3.47
CA ASP A 498 20.48 -40.37 2.27
C ASP A 498 19.76 -39.67 1.12
N LYS A 499 18.45 -39.47 1.26
CA LYS A 499 17.62 -38.80 0.26
C LYS A 499 17.21 -37.41 0.74
N TYR A 500 17.28 -36.45 -0.18
CA TYR A 500 16.65 -35.15 -0.01
C TYR A 500 15.13 -35.30 -0.06
N THR A 501 14.45 -34.74 0.93
CA THR A 501 12.99 -34.68 1.01
C THR A 501 12.54 -33.24 1.18
N ARG A 502 11.40 -32.89 0.59
CA ARG A 502 10.88 -31.52 0.64
C ARG A 502 10.62 -31.10 2.10
N LEU A 503 11.15 -29.95 2.47
CA LEU A 503 10.98 -29.31 3.77
C LEU A 503 10.06 -28.11 3.65
N VAL A 504 10.27 -27.27 2.63
CA VAL A 504 9.43 -26.12 2.31
C VAL A 504 8.94 -26.30 0.86
N THR A 505 7.64 -26.11 0.64
CA THR A 505 7.06 -26.05 -0.71
C THR A 505 7.55 -24.81 -1.45
N THR A 506 7.22 -24.65 -2.73
CA THR A 506 7.59 -23.42 -3.45
C THR A 506 6.99 -22.21 -2.74
N LYS A 507 7.84 -21.25 -2.37
CA LYS A 507 7.45 -19.93 -1.87
C LYS A 507 8.26 -18.87 -2.64
N ASP A 508 7.63 -17.74 -2.88
CA ASP A 508 8.25 -16.60 -3.56
C ASP A 508 8.92 -15.69 -2.55
N TYR A 509 10.16 -15.32 -2.85
CA TYR A 509 10.98 -14.44 -2.03
C TYR A 509 11.50 -13.28 -2.88
N LYS A 510 11.36 -12.06 -2.40
CA LYS A 510 11.79 -10.85 -3.12
C LYS A 510 13.29 -10.61 -2.90
N MET A 511 14.11 -10.87 -3.92
CA MET A 511 15.53 -10.52 -3.96
C MET A 511 15.65 -9.08 -4.47
N THR A 512 15.88 -8.12 -3.57
CA THR A 512 15.81 -6.69 -3.92
C THR A 512 16.84 -5.84 -3.18
N PRO A 513 17.42 -4.83 -3.84
CA PRO A 513 18.25 -3.80 -3.19
C PRO A 513 17.57 -3.12 -2.02
N ALA A 514 16.23 -2.98 -2.05
CA ALA A 514 15.46 -2.41 -0.95
C ALA A 514 15.52 -3.24 0.36
N LYS A 515 16.07 -4.46 0.29
CA LYS A 515 16.34 -5.36 1.43
C LYS A 515 17.80 -5.83 1.46
N GLY A 516 18.70 -5.11 0.79
CA GLY A 516 20.13 -5.45 0.72
C GLY A 516 20.45 -6.67 -0.12
N ASN A 517 19.56 -7.06 -1.05
CA ASN A 517 19.69 -8.30 -1.82
C ASN A 517 19.88 -9.53 -0.91
N VAL A 518 19.05 -9.65 0.13
CA VAL A 518 19.06 -10.76 1.09
C VAL A 518 17.66 -11.36 1.22
N ILE A 519 17.62 -12.69 1.32
CA ILE A 519 16.42 -13.49 1.64
C ILE A 519 16.71 -14.31 2.89
N ASP A 520 15.78 -14.29 3.86
CA ASP A 520 15.79 -15.20 5.00
C ASP A 520 14.67 -16.24 4.86
N ILE A 521 15.03 -17.52 4.98
CA ILE A 521 14.11 -18.65 4.88
C ILE A 521 14.04 -19.35 6.24
N ASN A 522 12.95 -19.13 6.96
CA ASN A 522 12.67 -19.80 8.23
C ASN A 522 12.31 -21.28 8.03
N LEU A 523 12.86 -22.15 8.86
CA LEU A 523 12.68 -23.60 8.86
C LEU A 523 12.28 -24.11 10.26
N PRO A 524 11.54 -25.23 10.34
CA PRO A 524 11.44 -25.98 11.58
C PRO A 524 12.83 -26.48 12.01
N THR A 525 13.23 -26.15 13.24
CA THR A 525 14.53 -26.47 13.80
C THR A 525 14.81 -27.96 13.82
N ALA A 526 15.86 -28.39 13.14
CA ALA A 526 16.32 -29.78 13.17
C ALA A 526 17.80 -29.92 12.81
N ASP A 527 18.35 -31.10 13.12
CA ASP A 527 19.66 -31.52 12.61
C ASP A 527 19.51 -32.00 11.16
N PHE A 528 20.30 -31.43 10.24
CA PHE A 528 20.36 -31.78 8.83
C PHE A 528 21.77 -32.24 8.41
N ALA A 529 21.85 -33.20 7.49
CA ALA A 529 23.10 -33.65 6.89
C ALA A 529 23.40 -32.96 5.56
N GLY A 530 22.40 -32.28 4.99
CA GLY A 530 22.55 -31.45 3.80
C GLY A 530 21.27 -30.71 3.50
N ILE A 531 21.41 -29.56 2.85
CA ILE A 531 20.33 -28.70 2.36
C ILE A 531 20.43 -28.60 0.84
N GLN A 532 19.29 -28.60 0.16
CA GLN A 532 19.18 -28.37 -1.27
C GLN A 532 18.12 -27.29 -1.49
N LEU A 533 18.57 -26.12 -1.95
CA LEU A 533 17.70 -25.07 -2.46
C LEU A 533 17.34 -25.43 -3.91
N ARG A 534 16.05 -25.39 -4.26
CA ARG A 534 15.60 -25.52 -5.65
C ARG A 534 14.97 -24.20 -6.09
N PHE A 535 15.61 -23.54 -7.04
CA PHE A 535 15.11 -22.32 -7.65
C PHE A 535 14.27 -22.66 -8.86
N VAL A 536 12.97 -22.44 -8.78
CA VAL A 536 11.96 -22.85 -9.76
C VAL A 536 11.83 -21.77 -10.82
N ALA A 537 11.99 -22.15 -12.10
CA ALA A 537 11.82 -21.24 -13.21
C ALA A 537 10.38 -20.70 -13.26
N THR A 538 10.23 -19.40 -13.51
CA THR A 538 8.95 -18.70 -13.62
C THR A 538 8.99 -17.73 -14.79
N ASP A 539 7.83 -17.31 -15.30
CA ASP A 539 7.71 -16.41 -16.46
C ASP A 539 6.87 -15.18 -16.11
N THR A 540 7.46 -14.28 -15.32
CA THR A 540 6.87 -13.00 -14.92
C THR A 540 7.88 -11.87 -15.10
N LEU A 541 7.42 -10.61 -15.04
CA LEU A 541 8.29 -9.43 -15.14
C LEU A 541 9.42 -9.39 -14.08
N GLN A 542 9.22 -10.06 -12.94
CA GLN A 542 10.21 -10.12 -11.85
C GLN A 542 10.99 -11.44 -11.83
N SER A 543 10.74 -12.34 -12.78
CA SER A 543 11.41 -13.63 -12.86
C SER A 543 12.85 -13.45 -13.35
N PRO A 544 13.85 -13.95 -12.62
CA PRO A 544 15.23 -13.89 -13.08
C PRO A 544 15.45 -14.84 -14.26
N LYS A 545 16.26 -14.42 -15.23
CA LYS A 545 16.71 -15.30 -16.33
C LYS A 545 17.67 -16.38 -15.84
N THR A 546 18.51 -16.05 -14.87
CA THR A 546 19.41 -16.96 -14.15
C THR A 546 19.41 -16.60 -12.67
N TYR A 547 19.57 -17.60 -11.79
CA TYR A 547 19.63 -17.36 -10.35
C TYR A 547 21.06 -17.07 -9.93
N ARG A 548 21.29 -15.91 -9.31
CA ARG A 548 22.59 -15.51 -8.76
C ARG A 548 22.55 -15.52 -7.23
N VAL A 549 23.49 -16.24 -6.64
CA VAL A 549 23.64 -16.36 -5.18
C VAL A 549 25.09 -16.12 -4.81
N SER A 550 25.37 -15.05 -4.09
CA SER A 550 26.72 -14.70 -3.65
C SER A 550 27.11 -15.40 -2.35
N GLU A 551 26.16 -15.67 -1.47
CA GLU A 551 26.44 -16.40 -0.24
C GLU A 551 25.17 -17.07 0.32
N VAL A 552 25.34 -18.24 0.92
CA VAL A 552 24.32 -18.95 1.70
C VAL A 552 24.88 -19.20 3.10
N GLU A 553 24.13 -18.76 4.10
CA GLU A 553 24.48 -18.91 5.51
C GLU A 553 23.40 -19.67 6.27
N PHE A 554 23.82 -20.43 7.27
CA PHE A 554 22.94 -21.27 8.08
C PHE A 554 22.99 -20.82 9.54
N TYR A 555 21.82 -20.62 10.13
CA TYR A 555 21.67 -20.15 11.50
C TYR A 555 20.73 -21.05 12.30
N PRO A 556 20.92 -21.17 13.62
CA PRO A 556 19.90 -21.71 14.51
C PRO A 556 18.63 -20.81 14.49
N PRO A 557 17.46 -21.32 14.90
CA PRO A 557 16.25 -20.50 15.00
C PRO A 557 16.39 -19.41 16.08
N SER A 558 15.56 -18.37 15.99
CA SER A 558 15.23 -17.58 17.18
C SER A 558 14.58 -18.47 18.25
N LEU A 559 14.93 -18.28 19.52
CA LEU A 559 14.35 -19.00 20.65
C LEU A 559 12.86 -18.67 20.85
N THR A 560 12.37 -17.57 20.29
CA THR A 560 10.98 -17.12 20.33
C THR A 560 10.14 -17.60 19.14
N TYR A 561 10.77 -18.10 18.07
CA TYR A 561 10.06 -18.49 16.85
C TYR A 561 8.99 -19.55 17.15
N MET A 562 7.74 -19.26 16.78
CA MET A 562 6.56 -20.10 17.00
C MET A 562 6.33 -20.48 18.48
N LYS A 563 6.79 -19.65 19.42
CA LYS A 563 6.56 -19.85 20.86
C LYS A 563 5.22 -19.29 21.32
N SER A 564 4.78 -19.77 22.47
CA SER A 564 3.53 -19.33 23.08
C SER A 564 3.69 -17.93 23.67
N ILE A 565 2.75 -17.04 23.34
CA ILE A 565 2.51 -15.81 24.09
C ILE A 565 1.56 -16.14 25.24
N VAL A 566 2.04 -16.00 26.47
CA VAL A 566 1.31 -16.41 27.70
C VAL A 566 0.59 -15.25 28.39
N ASP A 567 0.92 -14.01 28.02
CA ASP A 567 0.26 -12.79 28.48
C ASP A 567 0.49 -11.65 27.49
N SER A 568 -0.51 -10.79 27.29
CA SER A 568 -0.39 -9.63 26.41
C SER A 568 -1.49 -8.59 26.62
N THR A 569 -1.19 -7.32 26.33
CA THR A 569 -2.22 -6.28 26.16
C THR A 569 -3.10 -6.59 24.94
N GLU A 570 -4.41 -6.32 25.04
CA GLU A 570 -5.38 -6.46 23.93
C GLU A 570 -4.85 -5.73 22.68
N HIS A 571 -5.03 -6.35 21.51
CA HIS A 571 -4.60 -5.77 20.24
C HIS A 571 -5.67 -4.90 19.61
N ASN A 572 -5.24 -4.03 18.69
CA ASN A 572 -6.11 -3.28 17.82
C ASN A 572 -6.41 -4.10 16.55
N ASP A 573 -7.65 -4.04 16.05
CA ASP A 573 -8.07 -4.57 14.74
C ASP A 573 -7.51 -5.99 14.41
N VAL A 574 -6.96 -6.20 13.22
CA VAL A 574 -6.37 -7.45 12.71
C VAL A 574 -4.87 -7.63 13.03
N TYR A 575 -4.34 -6.95 14.06
CA TYR A 575 -2.91 -6.95 14.42
C TYR A 575 -2.59 -7.74 15.70
N PRO A 576 -2.83 -9.06 15.72
CA PRO A 576 -2.78 -9.85 16.95
C PRO A 576 -1.34 -10.10 17.44
N VAL A 577 -1.20 -10.40 18.73
CA VAL A 577 0.11 -10.55 19.37
C VAL A 577 0.94 -11.71 18.84
N GLN A 578 0.33 -12.72 18.23
CA GLN A 578 1.04 -13.87 17.66
C GLN A 578 1.98 -13.48 16.52
N ASN A 579 1.75 -12.32 15.89
CA ASN A 579 2.59 -11.81 14.83
C ASN A 579 4.03 -11.54 15.29
N VAL A 580 4.27 -11.29 16.59
CA VAL A 580 5.64 -10.98 17.09
C VAL A 580 6.56 -12.20 17.18
N VAL A 581 6.08 -13.40 16.85
CA VAL A 581 6.83 -14.67 16.92
C VAL A 581 6.62 -15.55 15.69
N ASP A 582 6.03 -15.02 14.62
CA ASP A 582 5.70 -15.78 13.41
C ASP A 582 6.86 -15.87 12.40
N GLY A 583 7.94 -15.12 12.65
CA GLY A 583 9.13 -15.06 11.82
C GLY A 583 9.00 -14.17 10.58
N GLU A 584 7.88 -13.48 10.37
CA GLU A 584 7.61 -12.64 9.21
C GLU A 584 7.91 -11.16 9.47
N THR A 585 9.19 -10.83 9.42
CA THR A 585 9.71 -9.45 9.47
C THR A 585 9.47 -8.65 8.19
N GLY A 586 8.75 -9.22 7.20
CA GLY A 586 8.64 -8.70 5.84
C GLY A 586 7.72 -7.49 5.65
N GLY A 587 6.90 -7.18 6.65
CA GLY A 587 6.22 -5.88 6.80
C GLY A 587 4.68 -5.87 6.76
N THR A 588 4.03 -7.01 6.55
CA THR A 588 2.55 -7.12 6.60
C THR A 588 2.04 -7.77 7.90
N SER A 589 2.92 -8.46 8.63
CA SER A 589 2.64 -9.06 9.93
C SER A 589 3.21 -8.18 11.04
N TYR A 590 2.34 -7.65 11.91
CA TYR A 590 2.76 -6.93 13.12
C TYR A 590 1.67 -6.95 14.19
N TYR A 591 2.08 -6.78 15.44
CA TYR A 591 1.22 -6.53 16.59
C TYR A 591 1.03 -5.03 16.79
N GLU A 592 -0.19 -4.61 17.09
CA GLU A 592 -0.50 -3.26 17.56
C GLU A 592 -1.36 -3.33 18.82
N SER A 593 -0.90 -2.72 19.91
CA SER A 593 -1.68 -2.69 21.14
C SER A 593 -2.85 -1.70 21.06
N LYS A 594 -3.96 -2.04 21.71
CA LYS A 594 -5.13 -1.15 21.85
C LYS A 594 -4.88 -0.03 22.85
N THR A 595 -4.03 -0.27 23.84
CA THR A 595 -3.66 0.69 24.88
C THR A 595 -2.17 0.64 25.19
N LEU A 596 -1.64 1.74 25.70
CA LEU A 596 -0.31 1.83 26.28
C LEU A 596 -0.43 1.91 27.83
N PRO A 597 0.51 1.31 28.60
CA PRO A 597 1.64 0.51 28.12
C PRO A 597 1.20 -0.84 27.53
N ALA A 598 1.90 -1.28 26.49
CA ALA A 598 1.69 -2.59 25.87
C ALA A 598 2.58 -3.64 26.53
N LEU A 599 2.00 -4.74 27.00
CA LEU A 599 2.69 -5.87 27.59
C LEU A 599 2.71 -7.04 26.60
N ILE A 600 3.84 -7.75 26.51
CA ILE A 600 3.97 -9.02 25.80
C ILE A 600 4.84 -9.97 26.63
N VAL A 601 4.39 -11.19 26.87
CA VAL A 601 5.17 -12.24 27.57
C VAL A 601 5.28 -13.49 26.71
N VAL A 602 6.50 -13.83 26.31
CA VAL A 602 6.83 -15.03 25.52
C VAL A 602 7.33 -16.14 26.46
N ASP A 603 6.76 -17.34 26.39
CA ASP A 603 7.31 -18.55 27.05
C ASP A 603 8.23 -19.29 26.06
N LEU A 604 9.53 -19.27 26.34
CA LEU A 604 10.54 -19.99 25.55
C LEU A 604 10.40 -21.51 25.67
N GLY A 605 9.61 -22.00 26.62
CA GLY A 605 9.27 -23.40 26.85
C GLY A 605 10.31 -24.18 27.68
N ASP A 606 11.47 -23.60 27.92
CA ASP A 606 12.53 -24.09 28.81
C ASP A 606 13.38 -22.90 29.27
N VAL A 607 14.31 -23.13 30.21
CA VAL A 607 15.27 -22.10 30.62
C VAL A 607 16.43 -22.06 29.62
N TYR A 608 16.72 -20.88 29.09
CA TYR A 608 17.86 -20.58 28.22
C TYR A 608 18.68 -19.45 28.83
N ARG A 609 19.90 -19.26 28.35
CA ARG A 609 20.71 -18.07 28.63
C ARG A 609 20.76 -17.17 27.40
N LEU A 610 20.10 -16.03 27.48
CA LEU A 610 19.94 -15.08 26.38
C LEU A 610 21.16 -14.16 26.26
N SER A 611 21.73 -14.09 25.06
CA SER A 611 22.85 -13.20 24.74
C SER A 611 22.39 -11.96 23.97
N LYS A 612 21.41 -12.09 23.07
CA LYS A 612 20.91 -11.00 22.22
C LYS A 612 19.38 -11.05 22.15
N LEU A 613 18.78 -9.88 22.04
CA LEU A 613 17.36 -9.70 21.71
C LEU A 613 17.25 -8.73 20.54
N VAL A 614 16.48 -9.07 19.51
CA VAL A 614 16.21 -8.20 18.36
C VAL A 614 14.72 -7.90 18.35
N LEU A 615 14.38 -6.62 18.41
CA LEU A 615 13.01 -6.13 18.28
C LEU A 615 12.88 -5.49 16.91
N SER A 616 11.87 -5.89 16.14
CA SER A 616 11.69 -5.39 14.77
C SER A 616 10.32 -4.75 14.59
N LEU A 617 10.26 -3.80 13.68
CA LEU A 617 9.09 -3.26 13.03
C LEU A 617 9.16 -3.57 11.53
N PRO A 618 8.03 -3.50 10.80
CA PRO A 618 8.04 -3.61 9.34
C PRO A 618 9.09 -2.71 8.68
N PRO A 619 10.04 -3.24 7.88
CA PRO A 619 11.14 -2.48 7.30
C PRO A 619 10.77 -1.75 6.01
N ILE A 620 9.48 -1.66 5.69
CA ILE A 620 9.00 -0.99 4.48
C ILE A 620 8.91 0.52 4.70
N LEU A 621 9.23 1.31 3.67
CA LEU A 621 9.31 2.78 3.76
C LEU A 621 7.97 3.46 4.07
N THR A 622 6.85 2.75 3.99
CA THR A 622 5.55 3.26 4.46
C THR A 622 5.50 3.42 5.98
N TRP A 623 6.43 2.79 6.71
CA TRP A 623 6.63 2.99 8.14
C TRP A 623 7.63 4.12 8.38
N SER A 624 7.16 5.25 8.89
CA SER A 624 8.02 6.35 9.33
C SER A 624 8.94 5.94 10.48
N ALA A 625 10.11 6.58 10.56
CA ALA A 625 10.99 6.46 11.71
C ALA A 625 10.27 6.90 12.99
N ARG A 626 10.45 6.14 14.07
CA ARG A 626 9.75 6.38 15.36
C ARG A 626 10.59 5.94 16.54
N ILE A 627 10.25 6.47 17.70
CA ILE A 627 10.83 6.10 18.98
C ILE A 627 9.76 5.34 19.77
N GLU A 628 10.12 4.14 20.23
CA GLU A 628 9.36 3.46 21.27
C GLU A 628 10.16 3.42 22.57
N ASN A 629 9.51 3.69 23.70
CA ASN A 629 10.12 3.53 25.02
C ASN A 629 9.87 2.10 25.51
N ILE A 630 10.92 1.30 25.64
CA ILE A 630 10.80 -0.15 25.89
C ILE A 630 11.57 -0.57 27.14
N GLU A 631 10.94 -1.41 27.95
CA GLU A 631 11.53 -2.10 29.10
C GLU A 631 11.54 -3.62 28.85
N ILE A 632 12.63 -4.31 29.24
CA ILE A 632 12.76 -5.77 29.13
C ILE A 632 12.97 -6.38 30.51
N SER A 633 12.14 -7.36 30.84
CA SER A 633 12.26 -8.14 32.07
C SER A 633 12.24 -9.64 31.76
N VAL A 634 12.88 -10.45 32.59
CA VAL A 634 12.98 -11.91 32.40
C VAL A 634 12.67 -12.68 33.68
N SER A 635 12.16 -13.89 33.51
CA SER A 635 11.99 -14.88 34.58
C SER A 635 12.58 -16.21 34.15
N ASP A 636 13.40 -16.84 34.99
CA ASP A 636 13.97 -18.18 34.80
C ASP A 636 13.15 -19.27 35.51
N GLN A 637 11.97 -18.91 36.05
CA GLN A 637 11.07 -19.84 36.72
C GLN A 637 10.68 -20.98 35.78
N ASN A 638 11.09 -22.20 36.12
CA ASN A 638 10.73 -23.39 35.36
C ASN A 638 9.39 -24.00 35.82
N LEU A 639 8.36 -23.17 35.95
CA LEU A 639 6.98 -23.53 36.33
C LEU A 639 6.00 -23.01 35.29
N SER A 640 4.73 -23.41 35.38
CA SER A 640 3.67 -22.82 34.55
C SER A 640 3.53 -21.32 34.82
N TYR A 641 3.29 -20.53 33.78
CA TYR A 641 3.08 -19.10 33.88
C TYR A 641 1.84 -18.77 34.74
N SER A 642 1.93 -17.69 35.53
CA SER A 642 0.78 -17.01 36.12
C SER A 642 1.03 -15.51 36.16
N ALA A 643 -0.03 -14.71 36.36
CA ALA A 643 0.10 -13.25 36.53
C ALA A 643 0.97 -12.85 37.73
N SER A 644 1.28 -13.77 38.65
CA SER A 644 2.18 -13.57 39.79
C SER A 644 3.60 -14.11 39.57
N THR A 645 3.93 -14.62 38.39
CA THR A 645 5.29 -15.07 38.06
C THR A 645 6.27 -13.90 38.30
N PRO A 646 7.32 -14.08 39.11
CA PRO A 646 8.26 -13.01 39.42
C PRO A 646 9.17 -12.74 38.22
N PHE A 647 9.41 -11.47 37.93
CA PHE A 647 10.33 -11.01 36.90
C PHE A 647 11.48 -10.20 37.51
N SER A 648 12.65 -10.32 36.91
CA SER A 648 13.81 -9.48 37.17
C SER A 648 14.04 -8.57 35.97
N LEU A 649 14.42 -7.33 36.24
CA LEU A 649 14.68 -6.34 35.20
C LEU A 649 15.98 -6.68 34.46
N ALA A 650 15.90 -6.76 33.13
CA ALA A 650 17.05 -7.05 32.26
C ALA A 650 17.50 -5.80 31.48
N LYS A 651 16.56 -4.95 31.09
CA LYS A 651 16.80 -3.62 30.49
C LYS A 651 15.79 -2.62 31.05
N GLU A 652 16.32 -1.52 31.58
CA GLU A 652 15.54 -0.35 32.02
C GLU A 652 14.75 0.24 30.85
N ALA A 653 13.59 0.82 31.16
CA ALA A 653 12.79 1.58 30.20
C ALA A 653 13.62 2.66 29.50
N SER A 654 13.84 2.51 28.21
CA SER A 654 14.70 3.39 27.40
C SER A 654 14.08 3.68 26.04
N ASP A 655 14.41 4.84 25.47
CA ASP A 655 13.97 5.23 24.14
C ASP A 655 14.82 4.52 23.08
N TYR A 656 14.15 3.82 22.15
CA TYR A 656 14.80 3.16 21.03
C TYR A 656 14.25 3.66 19.70
N LEU A 657 15.16 4.08 18.82
CA LEU A 657 14.84 4.51 17.46
C LEU A 657 14.66 3.28 16.57
N PHE A 658 13.48 3.17 15.96
CA PHE A 658 13.23 2.32 14.81
C PHE A 658 13.24 3.19 13.56
N ASP A 659 14.20 2.94 12.67
CA ASP A 659 14.35 3.67 11.42
C ASP A 659 14.29 2.70 10.22
N PRO A 660 13.33 2.86 9.27
CA PRO A 660 13.21 1.99 8.11
C PRO A 660 14.48 1.97 7.25
N GLN A 661 15.26 3.06 7.21
CA GLN A 661 16.51 3.12 6.44
C GLN A 661 17.59 2.18 7.01
N THR A 662 17.50 1.86 8.30
CA THR A 662 18.40 0.91 8.98
C THR A 662 17.76 -0.46 9.22
N GLY A 663 16.52 -0.66 8.74
CA GLY A 663 15.80 -1.93 8.77
C GLY A 663 14.77 -2.03 9.89
N ASN A 664 14.37 -0.89 10.48
CA ASN A 664 13.33 -0.77 11.51
C ASN A 664 13.50 -1.78 12.63
N ARG A 665 14.68 -1.79 13.27
CA ARG A 665 14.97 -2.77 14.32
C ARG A 665 15.95 -2.24 15.35
N VAL A 666 15.90 -2.86 16.51
CA VAL A 666 16.72 -2.57 17.68
C VAL A 666 17.37 -3.86 18.14
N ILE A 667 18.69 -3.84 18.32
CA ILE A 667 19.47 -4.99 18.79
C ILE A 667 19.95 -4.70 20.21
N LEU A 668 19.54 -5.53 21.16
CA LEU A 668 19.86 -5.40 22.58
C LEU A 668 20.82 -6.51 23.02
N ASP A 669 21.91 -6.11 23.69
CA ASP A 669 22.82 -7.02 24.38
C ASP A 669 22.24 -7.47 25.72
N MET A 670 21.90 -8.74 25.86
CA MET A 670 21.24 -9.28 27.07
C MET A 670 22.22 -9.76 28.14
N GLY A 671 23.52 -9.84 27.82
CA GLY A 671 24.56 -10.11 28.82
C GLY A 671 24.53 -11.51 29.43
N ASP A 672 24.02 -12.51 28.70
CA ASP A 672 23.95 -13.91 29.13
C ASP A 672 23.04 -14.13 30.36
N VAL A 673 21.76 -13.73 30.23
CA VAL A 673 20.77 -13.78 31.31
C VAL A 673 19.89 -15.01 31.21
N ALA A 674 19.64 -15.69 32.34
CA ALA A 674 18.73 -16.83 32.40
C ALA A 674 17.27 -16.38 32.16
N CYS A 675 16.57 -17.05 31.26
CA CYS A 675 15.21 -16.70 30.86
C CYS A 675 14.46 -17.94 30.37
N ARG A 676 13.25 -18.11 30.90
CA ARG A 676 12.17 -18.90 30.31
C ARG A 676 11.03 -18.00 29.85
N PHE A 677 10.62 -17.03 30.68
CA PHE A 677 9.62 -16.03 30.31
C PHE A 677 10.31 -14.71 29.98
N LEU A 678 10.16 -14.27 28.74
CA LEU A 678 10.64 -12.97 28.26
C LEU A 678 9.47 -11.99 28.25
N LYS A 679 9.59 -10.89 29.00
CA LYS A 679 8.60 -9.83 29.08
C LYS A 679 9.11 -8.57 28.41
N VAL A 680 8.33 -8.06 27.46
CA VAL A 680 8.55 -6.78 26.77
C VAL A 680 7.42 -5.84 27.16
N VAL A 681 7.77 -4.63 27.59
CA VAL A 681 6.81 -3.56 27.90
C VAL A 681 7.12 -2.34 27.04
N ILE A 682 6.16 -1.89 26.25
CA ILE A 682 6.25 -0.68 25.43
C ILE A 682 5.44 0.42 26.13
N ASN A 683 6.10 1.44 26.64
CA ASN A 683 5.48 2.51 27.43
C ASN A 683 4.93 3.64 26.56
N SER A 684 5.57 3.91 25.41
CA SER A 684 5.15 4.93 24.46
C SER A 684 5.58 4.58 23.04
N ASN A 685 4.87 5.13 22.06
CA ASN A 685 5.21 5.06 20.63
C ASN A 685 5.05 6.48 20.03
N SER A 686 6.09 6.98 19.38
CA SER A 686 6.10 8.33 18.80
C SER A 686 5.50 8.40 17.38
N ALA A 687 4.98 7.30 16.84
CA ALA A 687 4.37 7.28 15.51
C ALA A 687 3.21 8.29 15.41
N SER A 688 3.16 9.05 14.31
CA SER A 688 2.06 9.98 14.04
C SER A 688 0.76 9.19 13.84
N GLY A 689 -0.34 9.66 14.41
CA GLY A 689 -1.63 8.95 14.36
C GLY A 689 -2.11 8.33 15.68
N GLY A 690 -1.29 8.40 16.74
CA GLY A 690 -1.70 7.95 18.08
C GLY A 690 -1.73 6.42 18.24
N TYR A 691 -0.87 5.72 17.49
CA TYR A 691 -0.75 4.26 17.54
C TYR A 691 -0.31 3.76 18.93
N GLY A 692 -0.76 2.56 19.29
CA GLY A 692 -0.28 1.84 20.47
C GLY A 692 1.16 1.32 20.31
N GLY A 693 1.59 0.40 21.17
CA GLY A 693 2.89 -0.25 21.02
C GLY A 693 2.88 -1.20 19.82
N GLN A 694 3.93 -1.15 18.99
CA GLN A 694 3.99 -1.90 17.74
C GLN A 694 5.28 -2.73 17.64
N LEU A 695 5.18 -3.99 17.26
CA LEU A 695 6.32 -4.85 16.92
C LEU A 695 5.91 -5.83 15.82
N SER A 696 6.77 -6.05 14.82
CA SER A 696 6.61 -7.16 13.85
C SER A 696 7.25 -8.45 14.31
N GLU A 697 8.29 -8.40 15.13
CA GLU A 697 8.99 -9.61 15.57
C GLU A 697 9.80 -9.31 16.85
N ILE A 698 9.80 -10.28 17.77
CA ILE A 698 10.69 -10.35 18.94
C ILE A 698 11.55 -11.59 18.74
N SER A 699 12.83 -11.43 18.40
CA SER A 699 13.74 -12.56 18.20
C SER A 699 14.79 -12.63 19.32
N ALA A 700 14.82 -13.74 20.07
CA ALA A 700 15.79 -13.96 21.13
C ALA A 700 16.85 -15.00 20.73
N TYR A 701 18.12 -14.73 21.03
CA TYR A 701 19.23 -15.61 20.72
C TYR A 701 20.03 -15.90 21.98
N GLY A 702 20.49 -17.14 22.09
CA GLY A 702 21.17 -17.63 23.27
C GLY A 702 21.48 -19.12 23.18
N VAL A 703 21.92 -19.69 24.29
CA VAL A 703 22.18 -21.12 24.43
C VAL A 703 21.28 -21.71 25.51
N LYS A 704 21.05 -23.02 25.44
CA LYS A 704 20.33 -23.74 26.49
C LYS A 704 21.19 -23.86 27.75
#